data_AF-A0A1H3KVC1-F1
#
_entry.id   AF-A0A1H3KVC1-F1
#
_cell.length_a   1.000
_cell.length_b   1.000
_cell.length_c   1.000
_cell.angle_alpha   90.00
_cell.angle_beta   90.00
_cell.angle_gamma   90.00
#
_symmetry.space_group_name_H-M   'P 1'
#
loop_
_entity.id
_entity.type
_entity.pdbx_description
1 polymer ?
#
loop_
_entity_poly.entity_id
_entity_poly.type
_entity_poly.pdbx_seq_one_letter_code
_entity_poly.pdbx_strand_id
1 'polypeptide(L)'
;MADGIRVTDTGTLAGLDHVLTIYQGSVGRLSSTGLGTILAASGPVAEAITAAANGLNRLAPARVASTANLTLSGAATIDGVAVATGDRVLVSGQNDATANGVYVVDTAGAWARATDADSDAEIALAICHVLEGDTYTGTTWLVIGSPSIGSDEIEWRQMAGLNSSETLAARAAAAESAATAEGAAEIAQTAAGTAGTAATTATGQADLANDHRLASASSAADASVAKSQAELAALSAGAPLYTEMPADLSGVPSPFYVNDTVGLKVYTHDGSSETHEGWIGRVKFATPAELFAYGGVLGSPGLEIEAGPWRYEIVSSGEMKTTAGGDGIKAQPSAGGIYEVEQLGGAPDGVTDNAPLANALLAQIAADGVGTLRFAGAGTYLMRVTGDHPTAAGHKVCAHITGSNTTIVVEEGATVKLADGEQTDATGSVDLFGGDLALGGIRFVIHGRLDNNKGGQTGWTGGYGQAGAGGCNILMKGLTPGGHYAVSGSGELGGCYANPIDIGASAAIAEDARFHLGGNLLFRNCGEGPEIIGFGRVEVTSGRYVIDDGSATAGDCLEIARCGEAVVHYFEAEATNGSSIPGSLFEFYGTRVATVHSFRGVGVGDLWGVGSPTGGPGAGQFPVTTVRNGYFADQSLANVLWDSYQSAANPNTLTLENVEIRNCGNLFNIIGDDTAGPLVFRNVRAIGCKAGVVSGSRKHIWHGGGNVDSTDLGFRFQASANNQTRNIDWRDLDFTGSALRNQVGALTYTGFKLKGRMIRCAVSAFNRWPLADANVDYTECEITGCTPDTETGTSEAMGAFARRYVRQAGGGAVMDEVRNPCANAVLEVVNNRGDVMTLEHNSPTDGVPLFNKSGVNDTLADQVSRTYRYRTETEAATAGYYEV
;
A
#
# COMPACT_ATOMS: atom_id res chain seq x y z
N MET A 1 -17.94 11.77 -40.00
CA MET A 1 -16.71 12.59 -39.99
C MET A 1 -16.90 13.74 -39.01
N ALA A 2 -15.87 14.57 -38.79
CA ALA A 2 -15.84 15.64 -37.79
C ALA A 2 -16.75 16.86 -38.11
N ASP A 3 -17.78 16.70 -38.94
CA ASP A 3 -18.67 17.76 -39.40
C ASP A 3 -20.11 17.66 -38.86
N GLY A 4 -20.44 16.66 -38.05
CA GLY A 4 -21.70 16.64 -37.28
C GLY A 4 -22.99 16.60 -38.10
N ILE A 5 -22.94 16.36 -39.41
CA ILE A 5 -24.14 16.26 -40.24
C ILE A 5 -24.74 14.86 -40.10
N ARG A 6 -25.87 14.77 -39.37
CA ARG A 6 -26.83 13.67 -39.52
C ARG A 6 -27.78 14.02 -40.67
N VAL A 7 -27.70 13.32 -41.80
CA VAL A 7 -28.82 13.25 -42.76
C VAL A 7 -29.39 11.84 -42.72
N THR A 8 -30.58 11.71 -42.16
CA THR A 8 -31.50 10.61 -42.46
C THR A 8 -32.60 11.22 -43.33
N ASP A 9 -32.55 10.93 -44.63
CA ASP A 9 -33.71 11.09 -45.50
C ASP A 9 -34.06 9.70 -46.03
N THR A 10 -35.00 9.04 -45.34
CA THR A 10 -35.40 7.64 -45.58
C THR A 10 -36.17 7.44 -46.88
N GLY A 11 -36.57 8.51 -47.57
CA GLY A 11 -37.26 8.44 -48.86
C GLY A 11 -36.38 7.99 -50.04
N THR A 12 -35.06 8.12 -49.94
CA THR A 12 -34.13 7.91 -51.08
C THR A 12 -33.61 6.47 -51.19
N LEU A 13 -33.90 5.59 -50.22
CA LEU A 13 -33.40 4.22 -50.19
C LEU A 13 -34.20 3.24 -51.07
N ALA A 14 -35.37 3.62 -51.57
CA ALA A 14 -36.24 2.73 -52.35
C ALA A 14 -35.77 2.47 -53.80
N GLY A 15 -34.67 3.09 -54.25
CA GLY A 15 -34.15 2.95 -55.62
C GLY A 15 -32.64 2.69 -55.72
N LEU A 16 -31.98 2.31 -54.62
CA LEU A 16 -30.54 2.01 -54.63
C LEU A 16 -30.32 0.51 -54.81
N ASP A 17 -29.61 0.11 -55.87
CA ASP A 17 -29.19 -1.28 -56.07
C ASP A 17 -28.15 -1.73 -55.03
N HIS A 18 -27.37 -0.76 -54.51
CA HIS A 18 -26.30 -1.00 -53.52
C HIS A 18 -26.18 0.15 -52.52
N VAL A 19 -25.80 -0.18 -51.29
CA VAL A 19 -25.44 0.73 -50.20
C VAL A 19 -23.98 0.47 -49.82
N LEU A 20 -23.22 1.52 -49.55
CA LEU A 20 -21.86 1.38 -49.04
C LEU A 20 -21.94 1.16 -47.52
N THR A 21 -21.57 -0.03 -47.05
CA THR A 21 -21.67 -0.41 -45.65
C THR A 21 -20.29 -0.66 -45.07
N ILE A 22 -20.08 -0.25 -43.82
CA ILE A 22 -18.92 -0.66 -43.04
C ILE A 22 -19.35 -1.86 -42.21
N TYR A 23 -18.84 -3.05 -42.53
CA TYR A 23 -19.08 -4.28 -41.77
C TYR A 23 -17.73 -4.88 -41.38
N GLN A 24 -17.53 -5.12 -40.08
CA GLN A 24 -16.26 -5.59 -39.49
C GLN A 24 -15.03 -4.77 -39.93
N GLY A 25 -15.15 -3.44 -39.93
CA GLY A 25 -14.02 -2.54 -40.21
C GLY A 25 -13.64 -2.41 -41.69
N SER A 26 -14.35 -3.07 -42.61
CA SER A 26 -14.13 -2.94 -44.06
C SER A 26 -15.31 -2.23 -44.74
N VAL A 27 -15.00 -1.27 -45.61
CA VAL A 27 -15.98 -0.56 -46.43
C VAL A 27 -16.26 -1.40 -47.69
N GLY A 28 -17.48 -1.91 -47.84
CA GLY A 28 -17.91 -2.73 -48.98
C GLY A 28 -19.24 -2.28 -49.57
N ARG A 29 -19.49 -2.61 -50.84
CA ARG A 29 -20.80 -2.41 -51.49
C ARG A 29 -21.71 -3.60 -51.17
N LEU A 30 -22.80 -3.36 -50.47
CA LEU A 30 -23.82 -4.36 -50.16
C LEU A 30 -25.06 -4.08 -51.02
N SER A 31 -25.68 -5.08 -51.66
CA SER A 31 -26.93 -4.83 -52.39
C SER A 31 -28.07 -4.48 -51.42
N SER A 32 -29.06 -3.70 -51.87
CA SER A 32 -30.22 -3.37 -51.02
C SER A 32 -30.98 -4.63 -50.58
N THR A 33 -31.04 -5.65 -51.44
CA THR A 33 -31.55 -6.99 -51.10
C THR A 33 -30.66 -7.70 -50.08
N GLY A 34 -29.34 -7.65 -50.24
CA GLY A 34 -28.39 -8.25 -49.29
C GLY A 34 -28.42 -7.57 -47.91
N LEU A 35 -28.62 -6.26 -47.87
CA LEU A 35 -28.88 -5.51 -46.65
C LEU A 35 -30.19 -5.98 -46.00
N GLY A 36 -31.27 -6.12 -46.78
CA GLY A 36 -32.53 -6.70 -46.32
C GLY A 36 -32.40 -8.11 -45.75
N THR A 37 -31.57 -8.96 -46.36
CA THR A 37 -31.31 -10.32 -45.89
C THR A 37 -30.47 -10.34 -44.61
N ILE A 38 -29.45 -9.49 -44.47
CA ILE A 38 -28.63 -9.40 -43.24
C ILE A 38 -29.47 -8.86 -42.06
N LEU A 39 -30.34 -7.88 -42.32
CA LEU A 39 -31.29 -7.38 -41.33
C LEU A 39 -32.39 -8.39 -40.99
N ALA A 40 -32.78 -9.27 -41.92
CA ALA A 40 -33.77 -10.32 -41.69
C ALA A 40 -33.18 -11.61 -41.07
N ALA A 41 -31.90 -11.90 -41.30
CA ALA A 41 -31.20 -13.11 -40.82
C ALA A 41 -30.63 -12.98 -39.40
N SER A 42 -30.65 -11.79 -38.81
CA SER A 42 -30.18 -11.55 -37.44
C SER A 42 -31.31 -11.80 -36.45
N GLY A 43 -31.48 -13.05 -36.01
CA GLY A 43 -32.40 -13.42 -34.93
C GLY A 43 -31.98 -12.87 -33.55
N PRO A 44 -31.61 -13.71 -32.55
CA PRO A 44 -31.31 -13.28 -31.17
C PRO A 44 -30.28 -12.15 -31.04
N VAL A 45 -29.44 -11.95 -32.06
CA VAL A 45 -28.47 -10.87 -32.14
C VAL A 45 -29.13 -9.53 -32.49
N ALA A 46 -30.13 -9.46 -33.38
CA ALA A 46 -30.92 -8.23 -33.55
C ALA A 46 -31.81 -7.96 -32.34
N GLU A 47 -32.28 -8.99 -31.64
CA GLU A 47 -33.03 -8.84 -30.38
C GLU A 47 -32.14 -8.28 -29.26
N ALA A 48 -30.93 -8.81 -29.09
CA ALA A 48 -29.94 -8.32 -28.12
C ALA A 48 -29.39 -6.93 -28.50
N ILE A 49 -29.23 -6.63 -29.80
CA ILE A 49 -28.81 -5.31 -30.29
C ILE A 49 -29.95 -4.30 -30.17
N THR A 50 -31.20 -4.68 -30.39
CA THR A 50 -32.38 -3.81 -30.17
C THR A 50 -32.56 -3.52 -28.68
N ALA A 51 -32.33 -4.50 -27.81
CA ALA A 51 -32.32 -4.32 -26.36
C ALA A 51 -31.14 -3.46 -25.86
N ALA A 52 -29.95 -3.63 -26.45
CA ALA A 52 -28.78 -2.80 -26.16
C ALA A 52 -28.91 -1.37 -26.72
N ALA A 53 -29.63 -1.18 -27.83
CA ALA A 53 -29.86 0.12 -28.46
C ALA A 53 -31.00 0.94 -27.80
N ASN A 54 -31.98 0.27 -27.19
CA ASN A 54 -33.14 0.92 -26.54
C ASN A 54 -33.00 1.07 -25.01
N GLY A 55 -31.96 0.50 -24.40
CA GLY A 55 -31.77 0.49 -22.94
C GLY A 55 -32.65 -0.57 -22.27
N LEU A 56 -32.02 -1.47 -21.49
CA LEU A 56 -32.75 -2.46 -20.68
C LEU A 56 -33.26 -1.83 -19.39
N ASN A 57 -34.51 -2.12 -19.02
CA ASN A 57 -35.06 -1.75 -17.72
C ASN A 57 -34.60 -2.73 -16.65
N ARG A 58 -33.62 -2.31 -15.83
CA ARG A 58 -33.02 -3.17 -14.81
C ARG A 58 -33.84 -3.11 -13.52
N LEU A 59 -34.54 -4.22 -13.23
CA LEU A 59 -35.30 -4.37 -12.00
C LEU A 59 -34.38 -4.72 -10.84
N ALA A 60 -34.79 -4.37 -9.62
CA ALA A 60 -34.18 -4.90 -8.42
C ALA A 60 -34.31 -6.44 -8.38
N PRO A 61 -33.29 -7.15 -7.88
CA PRO A 61 -33.24 -8.61 -7.93
C PRO A 61 -34.40 -9.24 -7.17
N ALA A 62 -34.87 -10.38 -7.65
CA ALA A 62 -35.80 -11.24 -6.93
C ALA A 62 -35.00 -12.17 -6.02
N ARG A 63 -35.52 -12.42 -4.81
CA ARG A 63 -34.94 -13.40 -3.91
C ARG A 63 -35.05 -14.80 -4.49
N VAL A 64 -36.21 -15.17 -5.04
CA VAL A 64 -36.45 -16.47 -5.65
C VAL A 64 -37.36 -16.34 -6.88
N ALA A 65 -37.30 -17.32 -7.79
CA ALA A 65 -38.17 -17.38 -8.96
C ALA A 65 -39.09 -18.60 -8.94
N SER A 66 -40.28 -18.45 -9.53
CA SER A 66 -41.22 -19.55 -9.76
C SER A 66 -41.66 -19.58 -11.21
N THR A 67 -41.46 -20.74 -11.83
CA THR A 67 -41.98 -21.11 -13.16
C THR A 67 -43.26 -21.94 -13.08
N ALA A 68 -43.78 -22.15 -11.86
CA ALA A 68 -45.04 -22.85 -11.62
C ALA A 68 -46.12 -21.84 -11.20
N ASN A 69 -47.38 -22.23 -11.37
CA ASN A 69 -48.51 -21.39 -10.98
C ASN A 69 -48.58 -21.27 -9.45
N LEU A 70 -48.59 -20.04 -8.94
CA LEU A 70 -48.69 -19.72 -7.53
C LEU A 70 -50.05 -19.13 -7.17
N THR A 71 -50.42 -19.27 -5.90
CA THR A 71 -51.41 -18.38 -5.29
C THR A 71 -50.66 -17.15 -4.80
N LEU A 72 -50.92 -15.99 -5.40
CA LEU A 72 -50.24 -14.73 -5.10
C LEU A 72 -50.78 -14.09 -3.80
N SER A 73 -50.77 -14.86 -2.72
CA SER A 73 -51.20 -14.44 -1.38
C SER A 73 -50.68 -15.39 -0.31
N GLY A 74 -50.44 -14.89 0.90
CA GLY A 74 -50.05 -15.70 2.04
C GLY A 74 -48.59 -16.18 1.97
N ALA A 75 -48.22 -17.06 2.90
CA ALA A 75 -46.89 -17.66 2.92
C ALA A 75 -46.74 -18.77 1.87
N ALA A 76 -45.57 -18.85 1.24
CA ALA A 76 -45.24 -19.88 0.27
C ALA A 76 -43.79 -20.36 0.44
N THR A 77 -43.52 -21.58 -0.04
CA THR A 77 -42.16 -22.09 -0.26
C THR A 77 -41.98 -22.26 -1.75
N ILE A 78 -41.01 -21.56 -2.33
CA ILE A 78 -40.77 -21.50 -3.77
C ILE A 78 -39.32 -21.92 -4.00
N ASP A 79 -39.12 -22.90 -4.88
CA ASP A 79 -37.78 -23.39 -5.25
C ASP A 79 -36.90 -23.71 -4.02
N GLY A 80 -37.48 -24.37 -3.00
CA GLY A 80 -36.78 -24.70 -1.75
C GLY A 80 -36.72 -23.57 -0.71
N VAL A 81 -37.10 -22.34 -1.06
CA VAL A 81 -36.99 -21.15 -0.21
C VAL A 81 -38.36 -20.74 0.36
N ALA A 82 -38.47 -20.70 1.70
CA ALA A 82 -39.65 -20.13 2.37
C ALA A 82 -39.59 -18.60 2.28
N VAL A 83 -40.60 -17.97 1.67
CA VAL A 83 -40.66 -16.51 1.47
C VAL A 83 -41.42 -15.82 2.61
N ALA A 84 -40.91 -14.66 3.03
CA ALA A 84 -41.47 -13.83 4.10
C ALA A 84 -42.06 -12.51 3.56
N THR A 85 -42.83 -11.80 4.39
CA THR A 85 -43.39 -10.49 4.00
C THR A 85 -42.26 -9.52 3.64
N GLY A 86 -42.34 -8.91 2.46
CA GLY A 86 -41.31 -8.01 1.90
C GLY A 86 -40.35 -8.68 0.92
N ASP A 87 -40.31 -10.02 0.84
CA ASP A 87 -39.47 -10.72 -0.12
C ASP A 87 -39.95 -10.47 -1.56
N ARG A 88 -39.00 -10.38 -2.50
CA ARG A 88 -39.28 -10.24 -3.93
C ARG A 88 -39.26 -11.60 -4.61
N VAL A 89 -40.31 -11.91 -5.35
CA VAL A 89 -40.44 -13.17 -6.10
C VAL A 89 -40.67 -12.87 -7.57
N LEU A 90 -39.84 -13.44 -8.45
CA LEU A 90 -40.10 -13.45 -9.88
C LEU A 90 -41.10 -14.56 -10.19
N VAL A 91 -42.28 -14.21 -10.67
CA VAL A 91 -43.35 -15.14 -11.04
C VAL A 91 -43.46 -15.18 -12.56
N SER A 92 -43.00 -16.27 -13.17
CA SER A 92 -42.97 -16.45 -14.63
C SER A 92 -43.91 -17.54 -15.14
N GLY A 93 -44.57 -18.29 -14.24
CA GLY A 93 -45.37 -19.47 -14.59
C GLY A 93 -46.83 -19.47 -14.14
N GLN A 94 -47.50 -18.32 -14.04
CA GLN A 94 -48.94 -18.29 -13.79
C GLN A 94 -49.72 -18.93 -14.95
N ASN A 95 -50.83 -19.60 -14.64
CA ASN A 95 -51.75 -20.12 -15.67
C ASN A 95 -52.37 -18.99 -16.51
N ASP A 96 -52.58 -17.83 -15.90
CA ASP A 96 -52.89 -16.58 -16.59
C ASP A 96 -51.59 -15.78 -16.74
N ALA A 97 -51.02 -15.77 -17.95
CA ALA A 97 -49.73 -15.13 -18.22
C ALA A 97 -49.77 -13.60 -18.06
N THR A 98 -50.96 -12.97 -18.03
CA THR A 98 -51.10 -11.55 -17.71
C THR A 98 -50.73 -11.25 -16.24
N ALA A 99 -50.79 -12.27 -15.37
CA ALA A 99 -50.41 -12.18 -13.96
C ALA A 99 -48.91 -12.45 -13.70
N ASN A 100 -48.12 -12.79 -14.72
CA ASN A 100 -46.67 -12.92 -14.55
C ASN A 100 -46.02 -11.55 -14.23
N GLY A 101 -44.96 -11.54 -13.43
CA GLY A 101 -44.32 -10.33 -12.94
C GLY A 101 -43.42 -10.53 -11.72
N VAL A 102 -42.85 -9.45 -11.22
CA VAL A 102 -42.12 -9.44 -9.94
C VAL A 102 -43.07 -8.98 -8.83
N TYR A 103 -43.19 -9.76 -7.77
CA TYR A 103 -44.10 -9.51 -6.66
C TYR A 103 -43.37 -9.32 -5.35
N VAL A 104 -43.89 -8.44 -4.49
CA VAL A 104 -43.52 -8.31 -3.08
C VAL A 104 -44.51 -9.13 -2.25
N VAL A 105 -43.98 -10.08 -1.50
CA VAL A 105 -44.74 -11.03 -0.70
C VAL A 105 -45.41 -10.32 0.48
N ASP A 106 -46.69 -10.64 0.71
CA ASP A 106 -47.39 -10.36 1.96
C ASP A 106 -47.93 -11.69 2.51
N THR A 107 -47.38 -12.14 3.64
CA THR A 107 -47.77 -13.41 4.24
C THR A 107 -49.14 -13.38 4.90
N ALA A 108 -49.72 -12.20 5.12
CA ALA A 108 -51.03 -11.99 5.73
C ALA A 108 -52.12 -11.62 4.70
N GLY A 109 -51.75 -11.42 3.43
CA GLY A 109 -52.65 -10.86 2.41
C GLY A 109 -52.27 -11.24 0.99
N ALA A 110 -52.85 -10.53 0.01
CA ALA A 110 -52.50 -10.67 -1.39
C ALA A 110 -51.13 -10.02 -1.66
N TRP A 111 -50.33 -10.65 -2.51
CA TRP A 111 -49.05 -10.09 -2.93
C TRP A 111 -49.29 -8.93 -3.90
N ALA A 112 -48.44 -7.91 -3.83
CA ALA A 112 -48.47 -6.77 -4.74
C ALA A 112 -47.36 -6.89 -5.78
N ARG A 113 -47.58 -6.36 -6.99
CA ARG A 113 -46.46 -6.17 -7.93
C ARG A 113 -45.42 -5.25 -7.29
N ALA A 114 -44.15 -5.51 -7.59
CA ALA A 114 -43.07 -4.68 -7.15
C ALA A 114 -43.16 -3.28 -7.79
N THR A 115 -42.80 -2.24 -7.04
CA THR A 115 -42.94 -0.83 -7.45
C THR A 115 -42.06 -0.42 -8.63
N ASP A 116 -41.05 -1.22 -8.97
CA ASP A 116 -40.19 -1.04 -10.13
C ASP A 116 -40.65 -1.91 -11.32
N ALA A 117 -41.78 -2.62 -11.20
CA ALA A 117 -42.32 -3.55 -12.18
C ALA A 117 -43.86 -3.49 -12.24
N ASP A 118 -44.45 -2.32 -11.96
CA ASP A 118 -45.90 -2.10 -11.88
C ASP A 118 -46.46 -1.18 -12.97
N SER A 119 -45.63 -0.72 -13.91
CA SER A 119 -46.05 0.00 -15.11
C SER A 119 -45.59 -0.66 -16.42
N ASP A 120 -46.36 -0.40 -17.50
CA ASP A 120 -46.05 -0.88 -18.86
C ASP A 120 -44.64 -0.47 -19.32
N ALA A 121 -44.23 0.75 -18.95
CA ALA A 121 -42.93 1.29 -19.31
C ALA A 121 -41.78 0.58 -18.58
N GLU A 122 -42.00 0.08 -17.36
CA GLU A 122 -40.99 -0.62 -16.58
C GLU A 122 -40.86 -2.09 -16.97
N ILE A 123 -41.97 -2.74 -17.30
CA ILE A 123 -41.98 -4.16 -17.70
C ILE A 123 -41.50 -4.37 -19.14
N ALA A 124 -41.61 -3.34 -19.99
CA ALA A 124 -41.05 -3.35 -21.35
C ALA A 124 -39.53 -3.56 -21.30
N LEU A 125 -39.04 -4.60 -21.97
CA LEU A 125 -37.61 -4.96 -21.98
C LEU A 125 -36.98 -5.09 -20.57
N ALA A 126 -37.77 -5.54 -19.58
CA ALA A 126 -37.33 -5.68 -18.19
C ALA A 126 -36.39 -6.85 -17.96
N ILE A 127 -35.36 -6.66 -17.14
CA ILE A 127 -34.43 -7.70 -16.72
C ILE A 127 -34.43 -7.87 -15.19
N CYS A 128 -34.51 -9.10 -14.70
CA CYS A 128 -34.51 -9.44 -13.29
C CYS A 128 -33.54 -10.60 -12.99
N HIS A 129 -32.72 -10.46 -11.95
CA HIS A 129 -31.78 -11.47 -11.49
C HIS A 129 -32.31 -12.19 -10.23
N VAL A 130 -32.04 -13.49 -10.10
CA VAL A 130 -32.54 -14.36 -9.02
C VAL A 130 -31.42 -14.75 -8.07
N LEU A 131 -31.58 -14.49 -6.77
CA LEU A 131 -30.50 -14.62 -5.77
C LEU A 131 -30.42 -15.98 -5.09
N GLU A 132 -31.55 -16.64 -4.85
CA GLU A 132 -31.70 -17.88 -4.07
C GLU A 132 -32.68 -18.85 -4.77
N GLY A 133 -32.68 -20.12 -4.36
CA GLY A 133 -33.50 -21.19 -4.92
C GLY A 133 -32.69 -22.43 -5.34
N ASP A 134 -33.26 -23.62 -5.26
CA ASP A 134 -32.57 -24.86 -5.63
C ASP A 134 -32.29 -24.96 -7.14
N THR A 135 -33.20 -24.45 -7.98
CA THR A 135 -33.18 -24.59 -9.43
C THR A 135 -32.77 -23.29 -10.13
N TYR A 136 -33.23 -22.14 -9.63
CA TYR A 136 -33.15 -20.87 -10.34
C TYR A 136 -32.15 -19.86 -9.73
N THR A 137 -31.37 -20.24 -8.72
CA THR A 137 -30.29 -19.39 -8.18
C THR A 137 -29.33 -18.94 -9.27
N GLY A 138 -29.01 -17.64 -9.28
CA GLY A 138 -28.05 -17.05 -10.21
C GLY A 138 -28.55 -16.93 -11.66
N THR A 139 -29.83 -17.23 -11.92
CA THR A 139 -30.42 -17.06 -13.25
C THR A 139 -30.83 -15.61 -13.48
N THR A 140 -30.84 -15.19 -14.75
CA THR A 140 -31.32 -13.87 -15.17
C THR A 140 -32.44 -14.04 -16.20
N TRP A 141 -33.51 -13.29 -16.03
CA TRP A 141 -34.72 -13.39 -16.83
C TRP A 141 -35.02 -12.05 -17.51
N LEU A 142 -35.54 -12.13 -18.74
CA LEU A 142 -35.84 -10.99 -19.60
C LEU A 142 -37.29 -11.07 -20.10
N VAL A 143 -38.00 -9.95 -20.07
CA VAL A 143 -39.25 -9.76 -20.83
C VAL A 143 -38.90 -9.33 -22.25
N ILE A 144 -39.44 -10.03 -23.25
CA ILE A 144 -39.27 -9.66 -24.66
C ILE A 144 -40.47 -8.84 -25.11
N GLY A 145 -40.21 -7.66 -25.67
CA GLY A 145 -41.24 -6.74 -26.16
C GLY A 145 -41.67 -5.71 -25.12
N SER A 146 -42.86 -5.14 -25.32
CA SER A 146 -43.43 -4.07 -24.49
C SER A 146 -44.89 -4.41 -24.11
N PRO A 147 -45.11 -5.45 -23.28
CA PRO A 147 -46.45 -5.86 -22.90
C PRO A 147 -47.11 -4.84 -21.98
N SER A 148 -48.42 -4.65 -22.14
CA SER A 148 -49.25 -3.83 -21.27
C SER A 148 -49.76 -4.67 -20.09
N ILE A 149 -49.54 -4.20 -18.86
CA ILE A 149 -49.87 -4.93 -17.63
C ILE A 149 -51.38 -5.13 -17.52
N GLY A 150 -51.78 -6.38 -17.30
CA GLY A 150 -53.18 -6.76 -17.09
C GLY A 150 -54.00 -6.95 -18.37
N SER A 151 -53.43 -6.71 -19.56
CA SER A 151 -54.06 -7.06 -20.84
C SER A 151 -53.24 -8.02 -21.69
N ASP A 152 -51.92 -7.87 -21.68
CA ASP A 152 -51.02 -8.65 -22.52
C ASP A 152 -50.38 -9.79 -21.71
N GLU A 153 -50.09 -10.91 -22.38
CA GLU A 153 -49.33 -12.00 -21.79
C GLU A 153 -47.89 -11.55 -21.53
N ILE A 154 -47.42 -11.67 -20.28
CA ILE A 154 -46.05 -11.27 -19.90
C ILE A 154 -45.17 -12.53 -19.92
N GLU A 155 -44.39 -12.67 -20.99
CA GLU A 155 -43.47 -13.78 -21.16
C GLU A 155 -42.07 -13.43 -20.59
N TRP A 156 -41.74 -14.02 -19.45
CA TRP A 156 -40.38 -14.00 -18.91
C TRP A 156 -39.57 -15.15 -19.49
N ARG A 157 -38.54 -14.84 -20.26
CA ARG A 157 -37.59 -15.85 -20.77
C ARG A 157 -36.33 -15.86 -19.93
N GLN A 158 -35.96 -17.03 -19.43
CA GLN A 158 -34.66 -17.23 -18.82
C GLN A 158 -33.60 -17.01 -19.90
N MET A 159 -32.64 -16.13 -19.66
CA MET A 159 -31.51 -15.96 -20.57
C MET A 159 -30.58 -17.16 -20.43
N ALA A 160 -30.61 -18.06 -21.40
CA ALA A 160 -29.72 -19.22 -21.44
C ALA A 160 -28.27 -18.76 -21.74
N GLY A 161 -27.34 -19.01 -20.81
CA GLY A 161 -25.90 -18.90 -21.09
C GLY A 161 -25.11 -17.78 -20.39
N LEU A 162 -25.58 -17.21 -19.27
CA LEU A 162 -24.68 -16.49 -18.35
C LEU A 162 -24.04 -17.41 -17.29
N ASN A 163 -24.35 -18.71 -17.34
CA ASN A 163 -23.98 -19.70 -16.33
C ASN A 163 -23.81 -21.08 -16.99
N SER A 164 -22.70 -21.23 -17.73
CA SER A 164 -21.84 -22.42 -17.86
C SER A 164 -21.10 -22.36 -19.19
N SER A 165 -19.78 -22.49 -19.13
CA SER A 165 -18.84 -22.50 -20.28
C SER A 165 -19.15 -23.60 -21.31
N GLU A 166 -19.94 -24.60 -20.94
CA GLU A 166 -20.31 -25.74 -21.79
C GLU A 166 -21.41 -25.41 -22.82
N THR A 167 -22.28 -24.42 -22.54
CA THR A 167 -23.40 -24.08 -23.46
C THR A 167 -22.97 -23.24 -24.66
N LEU A 168 -21.89 -22.45 -24.56
CA LEU A 168 -21.37 -21.69 -25.71
C LEU A 168 -20.70 -22.60 -26.75
N ALA A 169 -20.01 -23.65 -26.30
CA ALA A 169 -19.36 -24.61 -27.19
C ALA A 169 -20.37 -25.45 -27.99
N ALA A 170 -21.46 -25.89 -27.35
CA ALA A 170 -22.50 -26.67 -28.02
C ALA A 170 -23.31 -25.85 -29.04
N ARG A 171 -23.57 -24.56 -28.75
CA ARG A 171 -24.28 -23.66 -29.69
C ARG A 171 -23.39 -23.18 -30.83
N ALA A 172 -22.08 -23.00 -30.61
CA ALA A 172 -21.11 -22.74 -31.67
C ALA A 172 -21.01 -23.92 -32.65
N ALA A 173 -20.92 -25.16 -32.14
CA ALA A 173 -20.87 -26.36 -32.98
C ALA A 173 -22.15 -26.61 -33.80
N ALA A 174 -23.33 -26.31 -33.23
CA ALA A 174 -24.60 -26.43 -33.94
C ALA A 174 -24.79 -25.34 -35.01
N ALA A 175 -24.35 -24.11 -34.75
CA ALA A 175 -24.34 -23.02 -35.73
C ALA A 175 -23.34 -23.30 -36.87
N GLU A 176 -22.19 -23.89 -36.55
CA GLU A 176 -21.18 -24.29 -37.53
C GLU A 176 -21.65 -25.46 -38.42
N SER A 177 -22.42 -26.39 -37.86
CA SER A 177 -23.04 -27.51 -38.58
C SER A 177 -24.18 -27.06 -39.51
N ALA A 178 -24.95 -26.04 -39.12
CA ALA A 178 -25.99 -25.44 -39.95
C ALA A 178 -25.39 -24.59 -41.10
N ALA A 179 -24.33 -23.83 -40.80
CA ALA A 179 -23.59 -23.04 -41.79
C ALA A 179 -22.86 -23.93 -42.83
N THR A 180 -22.38 -25.11 -42.44
CA THR A 180 -21.81 -26.08 -43.39
C THR A 180 -22.85 -26.75 -44.28
N ALA A 181 -24.08 -26.97 -43.79
CA ALA A 181 -25.17 -27.54 -44.59
C ALA A 181 -25.74 -26.55 -45.63
N GLU A 182 -25.88 -25.27 -45.28
CA GLU A 182 -26.28 -24.21 -46.22
C GLU A 182 -25.15 -23.91 -47.23
N GLY A 183 -23.89 -23.86 -46.77
CA GLY A 183 -22.73 -23.72 -47.65
C GLY A 183 -22.56 -24.88 -48.63
N ALA A 184 -22.87 -26.12 -48.24
CA ALA A 184 -22.83 -27.28 -49.14
C ALA A 184 -23.91 -27.23 -50.24
N ALA A 185 -25.10 -26.69 -49.93
CA ALA A 185 -26.16 -26.50 -50.91
C ALA A 185 -25.83 -25.37 -51.91
N GLU A 186 -25.20 -24.29 -51.44
CA GLU A 186 -24.75 -23.16 -52.26
C GLU A 186 -23.54 -23.52 -53.16
N ILE A 187 -22.61 -24.34 -52.65
CA ILE A 187 -21.49 -24.90 -53.43
C ILE A 187 -21.98 -25.85 -54.52
N ALA A 188 -22.98 -26.69 -54.26
CA ALA A 188 -23.55 -27.60 -55.26
C ALA A 188 -24.28 -26.85 -56.41
N GLN A 189 -24.93 -25.72 -56.10
CA GLN A 189 -25.61 -24.88 -57.08
C GLN A 189 -24.62 -24.01 -57.88
N THR A 190 -23.53 -23.57 -57.25
CA THR A 190 -22.43 -22.83 -57.89
C THR A 190 -21.56 -23.73 -58.78
N ALA A 191 -21.31 -24.99 -58.39
CA ALA A 191 -20.55 -25.95 -59.21
C ALA A 191 -21.28 -26.32 -60.52
N ALA A 192 -22.61 -26.36 -60.51
CA ALA A 192 -23.42 -26.57 -61.71
C ALA A 192 -23.39 -25.37 -62.67
N GLY A 193 -23.24 -24.14 -62.16
CA GLY A 193 -23.07 -22.92 -62.97
C GLY A 193 -21.66 -22.75 -63.53
N THR A 194 -20.62 -23.03 -62.72
CA THR A 194 -19.20 -22.85 -63.09
C THR A 194 -18.73 -23.84 -64.15
N ALA A 195 -19.30 -25.04 -64.22
CA ALA A 195 -19.02 -26.01 -65.29
C ALA A 195 -19.43 -25.50 -66.69
N GLY A 196 -20.40 -24.59 -66.76
CA GLY A 196 -20.85 -23.94 -68.00
C GLY A 196 -19.93 -22.81 -68.48
N THR A 197 -19.24 -22.13 -67.56
CA THR A 197 -18.38 -20.96 -67.86
C THR A 197 -16.89 -21.35 -68.04
N ALA A 198 -16.44 -22.43 -67.41
CA ALA A 198 -15.05 -22.91 -67.49
C ALA A 198 -14.59 -23.30 -68.91
N ALA A 199 -15.51 -23.63 -69.82
CA ALA A 199 -15.19 -23.95 -71.21
C ALA A 199 -14.79 -22.71 -72.04
N THR A 200 -15.12 -21.49 -71.60
CA THR A 200 -14.89 -20.25 -72.37
C THR A 200 -13.71 -19.41 -71.85
N THR A 201 -13.32 -19.58 -70.58
CA THR A 201 -12.25 -18.78 -69.93
C THR A 201 -10.83 -19.36 -70.10
N ALA A 202 -10.70 -20.66 -70.38
CA ALA A 202 -9.40 -21.33 -70.53
C ALA A 202 -8.51 -20.77 -71.66
N THR A 203 -9.09 -20.06 -72.63
CA THR A 203 -8.36 -19.45 -73.75
C THR A 203 -7.78 -18.07 -73.43
N GLY A 204 -8.25 -17.36 -72.40
CA GLY A 204 -7.81 -16.00 -72.03
C GLY A 204 -6.80 -15.94 -70.87
N GLN A 205 -6.62 -17.00 -70.11
CA GLN A 205 -5.72 -17.04 -68.94
C GLN A 205 -4.24 -17.26 -69.29
N ALA A 206 -3.93 -17.69 -70.52
CA ALA A 206 -2.55 -17.84 -70.99
C ALA A 206 -1.85 -16.48 -71.22
N ASP A 207 -2.61 -15.45 -71.59
CA ASP A 207 -2.07 -14.11 -71.87
C ASP A 207 -1.81 -13.29 -70.59
N LEU A 208 -2.66 -13.44 -69.56
CA LEU A 208 -2.50 -12.78 -68.25
C LEU A 208 -1.33 -13.32 -67.41
N ALA A 209 -0.98 -14.59 -67.58
CA ALA A 209 0.15 -15.20 -66.87
C ALA A 209 1.50 -14.60 -67.27
N ASN A 210 1.61 -14.05 -68.50
CA ASN A 210 2.83 -13.41 -68.98
C ASN A 210 3.00 -11.97 -68.46
N ASP A 211 1.89 -11.26 -68.20
CA ASP A 211 1.88 -9.90 -67.65
C ASP A 211 2.13 -9.89 -66.12
N HIS A 212 1.62 -10.88 -65.38
CA HIS A 212 1.86 -11.01 -63.94
C HIS A 212 3.34 -11.33 -63.58
N ARG A 213 4.09 -11.92 -64.51
CA ARG A 213 5.53 -12.19 -64.35
C ARG A 213 6.39 -10.91 -64.32
N LEU A 214 5.86 -9.77 -64.77
CA LEU A 214 6.53 -8.47 -64.81
C LEU A 214 6.23 -7.56 -63.59
N ALA A 215 5.28 -7.94 -62.72
CA ALA A 215 4.84 -7.13 -61.58
C ALA A 215 5.39 -7.59 -60.21
N SER A 216 6.43 -8.43 -60.20
CA SER A 216 7.16 -8.81 -58.99
C SER A 216 8.06 -7.67 -58.50
N ALA A 217 7.55 -6.71 -57.69
CA ALA A 217 8.36 -5.90 -56.76
C ALA A 217 7.52 -4.95 -55.89
N SER A 218 6.96 -5.40 -54.76
CA SER A 218 6.79 -4.56 -53.57
C SER A 218 6.35 -5.38 -52.34
N SER A 219 7.14 -5.28 -51.27
CA SER A 219 6.97 -5.88 -49.93
C SER A 219 7.31 -7.37 -49.77
N ALA A 220 8.19 -7.66 -48.80
CA ALA A 220 8.63 -9.01 -48.45
C ALA A 220 7.54 -9.83 -47.74
N ALA A 221 6.56 -9.15 -47.11
CA ALA A 221 5.41 -9.78 -46.46
C ALA A 221 4.39 -10.32 -47.48
N ASP A 222 4.16 -9.59 -48.59
CA ASP A 222 3.26 -10.06 -49.65
C ASP A 222 3.89 -11.23 -50.43
N ALA A 223 5.22 -11.23 -50.57
CA ALA A 223 5.98 -12.34 -51.15
C ALA A 223 5.96 -13.60 -50.27
N SER A 224 6.02 -13.47 -48.94
CA SER A 224 5.94 -14.62 -48.01
C SER A 224 4.53 -15.22 -47.97
N VAL A 225 3.47 -14.40 -47.97
CA VAL A 225 2.08 -14.88 -48.04
C VAL A 225 1.79 -15.58 -49.38
N ALA A 226 2.25 -15.03 -50.50
CA ALA A 226 2.12 -15.67 -51.81
C ALA A 226 2.93 -16.97 -51.92
N LYS A 227 4.14 -17.02 -51.32
CA LYS A 227 4.97 -18.22 -51.20
C LYS A 227 4.27 -19.29 -50.36
N SER A 228 3.76 -18.95 -49.17
CA SER A 228 3.02 -19.88 -48.32
C SER A 228 1.73 -20.40 -48.97
N GLN A 229 0.99 -19.57 -49.72
CA GLN A 229 -0.20 -20.02 -50.47
C GLN A 229 0.16 -20.98 -51.62
N ALA A 230 1.26 -20.71 -52.34
CA ALA A 230 1.77 -21.59 -53.39
C ALA A 230 2.29 -22.92 -52.82
N GLU A 231 2.94 -22.89 -51.65
CA GLU A 231 3.43 -24.06 -50.93
C GLU A 231 2.28 -24.90 -50.36
N LEU A 232 1.26 -24.26 -49.79
CA LEU A 232 0.02 -24.94 -49.36
C LEU A 232 -0.73 -25.55 -50.55
N ALA A 233 -0.76 -24.85 -51.69
CA ALA A 233 -1.31 -25.37 -52.94
C ALA A 233 -0.51 -26.56 -53.48
N ALA A 234 0.82 -26.54 -53.39
CA ALA A 234 1.68 -27.66 -53.77
C ALA A 234 1.50 -28.87 -52.84
N LEU A 235 1.35 -28.65 -51.54
CA LEU A 235 0.99 -29.71 -50.58
C LEU A 235 -0.39 -30.31 -50.91
N SER A 236 -1.36 -29.45 -51.22
CA SER A 236 -2.70 -29.88 -51.66
C SER A 236 -2.70 -30.60 -53.02
N ALA A 237 -1.69 -30.32 -53.85
CA ALA A 237 -1.45 -30.98 -55.14
C ALA A 237 -0.60 -32.27 -55.02
N GLY A 238 -0.24 -32.68 -53.80
CA GLY A 238 0.41 -33.97 -53.52
C GLY A 238 1.94 -33.93 -53.32
N ALA A 239 2.53 -32.77 -53.04
CA ALA A 239 3.94 -32.71 -52.66
C ALA A 239 4.20 -33.52 -51.36
N PRO A 240 5.30 -34.29 -51.28
CA PRO A 240 5.54 -35.17 -50.15
C PRO A 240 5.88 -34.41 -48.87
N LEU A 241 5.28 -34.86 -47.77
CA LEU A 241 5.48 -34.37 -46.41
C LEU A 241 6.26 -35.42 -45.60
N TYR A 242 7.44 -35.06 -45.13
CA TYR A 242 8.30 -35.93 -44.33
C TYR A 242 8.22 -35.52 -42.85
N THR A 243 8.42 -36.48 -41.94
CA THR A 243 8.47 -36.23 -40.48
C THR A 243 9.88 -35.92 -39.98
N GLU A 244 10.90 -36.21 -40.80
CA GLU A 244 12.32 -35.91 -40.56
C GLU A 244 13.04 -35.74 -41.91
N MET A 245 14.26 -35.19 -41.89
CA MET A 245 15.05 -34.96 -43.11
C MET A 245 15.41 -36.31 -43.78
N PRO A 246 15.09 -36.52 -45.07
CA PRO A 246 15.49 -37.72 -45.78
C PRO A 246 17.02 -37.88 -45.83
N ALA A 247 17.53 -39.08 -45.53
CA ALA A 247 18.97 -39.36 -45.58
C ALA A 247 19.54 -39.44 -47.02
N ASP A 248 18.68 -39.61 -48.02
CA ASP A 248 19.02 -39.64 -49.45
C ASP A 248 18.03 -38.76 -50.23
N LEU A 249 18.55 -37.77 -50.95
CA LEU A 249 17.78 -36.78 -51.71
C LEU A 249 17.64 -37.13 -53.20
N SER A 250 18.26 -38.21 -53.68
CA SER A 250 18.33 -38.55 -55.12
C SER A 250 16.98 -38.88 -55.77
N GLY A 251 15.94 -39.15 -54.98
CA GLY A 251 14.56 -39.38 -55.41
C GLY A 251 13.52 -38.49 -54.74
N VAL A 252 13.95 -37.48 -53.98
CA VAL A 252 13.05 -36.51 -53.33
C VAL A 252 12.73 -35.41 -54.35
N PRO A 253 11.46 -34.96 -54.48
CA PRO A 253 11.13 -33.81 -55.31
C PRO A 253 11.55 -32.50 -54.64
N SER A 254 11.95 -31.51 -55.45
CA SER A 254 12.32 -30.16 -54.99
C SER A 254 11.28 -29.15 -55.49
N PRO A 255 10.58 -28.39 -54.62
CA PRO A 255 10.69 -28.36 -53.16
C PRO A 255 10.01 -29.55 -52.46
N PHE A 256 10.43 -29.84 -51.22
CA PHE A 256 9.77 -30.78 -50.30
C PHE A 256 9.57 -30.17 -48.91
N TYR A 257 8.77 -30.85 -48.08
CA TYR A 257 8.36 -30.35 -46.77
C TYR A 257 8.73 -31.30 -45.65
N VAL A 258 9.20 -30.75 -44.54
CA VAL A 258 9.49 -31.50 -43.31
C VAL A 258 8.66 -30.92 -42.17
N ASN A 259 7.78 -31.72 -41.58
CA ASN A 259 7.04 -31.37 -40.38
C ASN A 259 7.63 -32.11 -39.19
N ASP A 260 8.49 -31.42 -38.44
CA ASP A 260 9.06 -31.95 -37.21
C ASP A 260 8.34 -31.37 -35.99
N THR A 261 8.93 -31.56 -34.80
CA THR A 261 8.35 -31.07 -33.55
C THR A 261 8.31 -29.54 -33.45
N VAL A 262 9.09 -28.83 -34.26
CA VAL A 262 9.17 -27.36 -34.24
C VAL A 262 8.16 -26.74 -35.20
N GLY A 263 7.90 -27.38 -36.33
CA GLY A 263 6.87 -26.95 -37.27
C GLY A 263 7.11 -27.39 -38.72
N LEU A 264 6.39 -26.76 -39.64
CA LEU A 264 6.42 -27.10 -41.06
C LEU A 264 7.48 -26.28 -41.80
N LYS A 265 8.55 -26.94 -42.23
CA LYS A 265 9.70 -26.38 -42.94
C LYS A 265 9.63 -26.66 -44.44
N VAL A 266 10.16 -25.75 -45.24
CA VAL A 266 10.28 -25.86 -46.69
C VAL A 266 11.74 -26.02 -47.06
N TYR A 267 12.04 -27.02 -47.89
CA TYR A 267 13.39 -27.29 -48.38
C TYR A 267 13.43 -27.39 -49.90
N THR A 268 14.53 -26.92 -50.47
CA THR A 268 15.00 -27.26 -51.82
C THR A 268 16.25 -28.13 -51.71
N HIS A 269 16.66 -28.77 -52.80
CA HIS A 269 17.94 -29.49 -52.84
C HIS A 269 18.53 -29.52 -54.26
N ASP A 270 19.84 -29.77 -54.35
CA ASP A 270 20.58 -29.96 -55.62
C ASP A 270 20.80 -31.43 -56.00
N GLY A 271 20.26 -32.35 -55.19
CA GLY A 271 20.41 -33.80 -55.33
C GLY A 271 21.47 -34.40 -54.39
N SER A 272 22.28 -33.56 -53.74
CA SER A 272 23.32 -33.96 -52.78
C SER A 272 23.27 -33.20 -51.45
N SER A 273 22.71 -31.99 -51.44
CA SER A 273 22.53 -31.17 -50.24
C SER A 273 21.19 -30.44 -50.28
N GLU A 274 20.57 -30.32 -49.11
CA GLU A 274 19.36 -29.56 -48.88
C GLU A 274 19.66 -28.07 -48.60
N THR A 275 18.71 -27.20 -48.91
CA THR A 275 18.70 -25.79 -48.54
C THR A 275 17.36 -25.48 -47.88
N HIS A 276 17.40 -24.91 -46.67
CA HIS A 276 16.20 -24.51 -45.94
C HIS A 276 15.70 -23.15 -46.45
N GLU A 277 14.49 -23.14 -46.99
CA GLU A 277 13.89 -21.98 -47.69
C GLU A 277 12.95 -21.14 -46.83
N GLY A 278 12.53 -21.67 -45.67
CA GLY A 278 11.64 -20.98 -44.72
C GLY A 278 10.58 -21.90 -44.11
N TRP A 279 9.61 -21.27 -43.45
CA TRP A 279 8.56 -21.93 -42.67
C TRP A 279 7.17 -21.60 -43.18
N ILE A 280 6.22 -22.49 -42.90
CA ILE A 280 4.81 -22.28 -43.16
C ILE A 280 4.05 -22.24 -41.83
N GLY A 281 3.32 -21.15 -41.58
CA GLY A 281 2.43 -21.02 -40.44
C GLY A 281 3.13 -20.68 -39.12
N ARG A 282 2.72 -21.31 -38.01
CA ARG A 282 3.31 -21.10 -36.69
C ARG A 282 4.44 -22.08 -36.42
N VAL A 283 5.44 -21.63 -35.67
CA VAL A 283 6.50 -22.49 -35.15
C VAL A 283 6.41 -22.57 -33.63
N LYS A 284 6.70 -23.75 -33.08
CA LYS A 284 6.55 -24.03 -31.65
C LYS A 284 7.81 -24.64 -31.06
N PHE A 285 8.30 -24.01 -30.01
CA PHE A 285 9.35 -24.54 -29.15
C PHE A 285 8.74 -24.93 -27.80
N ALA A 286 9.31 -25.93 -27.11
CA ALA A 286 8.80 -26.32 -25.81
C ALA A 286 9.14 -25.27 -24.74
N THR A 287 10.30 -24.61 -24.89
CA THR A 287 10.78 -23.59 -23.96
C THR A 287 11.45 -22.41 -24.67
N PRO A 288 11.55 -21.24 -24.02
CA PRO A 288 12.36 -20.14 -24.52
C PRO A 288 13.83 -20.51 -24.72
N ALA A 289 14.39 -21.40 -23.89
CA ALA A 289 15.76 -21.88 -24.04
C ALA A 289 15.98 -22.59 -25.37
N GLU A 290 15.04 -23.44 -25.80
CA GLU A 290 15.09 -24.10 -27.11
C GLU A 290 14.97 -23.10 -28.26
N LEU A 291 14.08 -22.12 -28.15
CA LEU A 291 13.92 -21.05 -29.15
C LEU A 291 15.25 -20.29 -29.34
N PHE A 292 15.87 -19.82 -28.26
CA PHE A 292 17.09 -19.02 -28.36
C PHE A 292 18.33 -19.83 -28.73
N ALA A 293 18.33 -21.13 -28.47
CA ALA A 293 19.38 -22.05 -28.92
C ALA A 293 19.22 -22.48 -30.40
N TYR A 294 18.10 -22.15 -31.06
CA TYR A 294 17.87 -22.54 -32.44
C TYR A 294 18.89 -21.87 -33.38
N GLY A 295 19.73 -22.70 -34.01
CA GLY A 295 20.80 -22.26 -34.92
C GLY A 295 20.38 -22.09 -36.37
N GLY A 296 19.14 -22.46 -36.72
CA GLY A 296 18.58 -22.21 -38.06
C GLY A 296 17.96 -20.81 -38.16
N VAL A 297 17.71 -20.37 -39.39
CA VAL A 297 16.97 -19.13 -39.66
C VAL A 297 15.47 -19.42 -39.55
N LEU A 298 14.75 -18.62 -38.77
CA LEU A 298 13.29 -18.65 -38.59
C LEU A 298 12.57 -17.89 -39.70
N GLY A 299 13.20 -16.89 -40.33
CA GLY A 299 12.68 -16.23 -41.53
C GLY A 299 11.87 -14.96 -41.26
N SER A 300 11.09 -14.51 -42.25
CA SER A 300 10.60 -13.13 -42.41
C SER A 300 9.80 -12.55 -41.22
N PRO A 301 9.78 -11.21 -41.05
CA PRO A 301 8.92 -10.53 -40.08
C PRO A 301 7.46 -10.96 -40.22
N GLY A 302 6.81 -11.28 -39.09
CA GLY A 302 5.40 -11.71 -39.04
C GLY A 302 5.16 -13.20 -38.79
N LEU A 303 6.20 -14.04 -38.70
CA LEU A 303 6.06 -15.40 -38.19
C LEU A 303 5.73 -15.36 -36.69
N GLU A 304 4.63 -16.01 -36.28
CA GLU A 304 4.26 -16.15 -34.88
C GLU A 304 4.94 -17.37 -34.28
N ILE A 305 5.71 -17.14 -33.21
CA ILE A 305 6.48 -18.17 -32.50
C ILE A 305 5.81 -18.41 -31.15
N GLU A 306 5.52 -19.67 -30.84
CA GLU A 306 5.11 -20.10 -29.51
C GLU A 306 6.30 -20.77 -28.81
N ALA A 307 6.71 -20.33 -27.62
CA ALA A 307 7.72 -21.02 -26.81
C ALA A 307 7.18 -21.25 -25.40
N GLY A 308 6.71 -22.48 -25.14
CA GLY A 308 5.91 -22.77 -23.94
C GLY A 308 4.59 -21.99 -23.95
N PRO A 309 4.24 -21.25 -22.87
CA PRO A 309 3.02 -20.44 -22.81
C PRO A 309 3.17 -19.05 -23.47
N TRP A 310 4.35 -18.73 -24.03
CA TRP A 310 4.69 -17.39 -24.51
C TRP A 310 4.62 -17.25 -26.01
N ARG A 311 4.38 -16.01 -26.46
CA ARG A 311 4.34 -15.62 -27.87
C ARG A 311 5.39 -14.58 -28.19
N TYR A 312 5.93 -14.66 -29.39
CA TYR A 312 6.98 -13.77 -29.88
C TYR A 312 6.75 -13.37 -31.34
N GLU A 313 7.36 -12.25 -31.70
CA GLU A 313 7.43 -11.72 -33.06
C GLU A 313 8.89 -11.69 -33.53
N ILE A 314 9.13 -12.09 -34.78
CA ILE A 314 10.43 -11.86 -35.45
C ILE A 314 10.46 -10.42 -35.95
N VAL A 315 11.49 -9.68 -35.53
CA VAL A 315 11.69 -8.26 -35.86
C VAL A 315 13.09 -8.03 -36.41
N SER A 316 13.23 -7.01 -37.27
CA SER A 316 14.53 -6.58 -37.82
C SER A 316 15.21 -5.47 -37.01
N SER A 317 14.51 -4.89 -36.05
CA SER A 317 15.02 -3.86 -35.15
C SER A 317 14.14 -3.77 -33.90
N GLY A 318 14.74 -3.33 -32.78
CA GLY A 318 14.03 -3.26 -31.50
C GLY A 318 13.77 -4.63 -30.89
N GLU A 319 14.53 -5.64 -31.32
CA GLU A 319 14.56 -6.97 -30.74
C GLU A 319 15.02 -6.91 -29.28
N MET A 320 14.45 -7.79 -28.45
CA MET A 320 14.85 -7.95 -27.05
C MET A 320 15.93 -9.02 -26.90
N LYS A 321 15.97 -9.98 -27.83
CA LYS A 321 16.94 -11.08 -27.85
C LYS A 321 17.12 -11.59 -29.28
N THR A 322 18.26 -12.20 -29.58
CA THR A 322 18.54 -12.80 -30.88
C THR A 322 18.68 -14.31 -30.73
N THR A 323 18.17 -15.08 -31.68
CA THR A 323 18.43 -16.54 -31.77
C THR A 323 19.88 -16.81 -32.17
N ALA A 324 20.38 -18.03 -31.96
CA ALA A 324 21.69 -18.43 -32.46
C ALA A 324 21.80 -18.35 -34.00
N GLY A 325 20.67 -18.47 -34.71
CA GLY A 325 20.55 -18.26 -36.16
C GLY A 325 20.59 -16.80 -36.63
N GLY A 326 20.57 -15.83 -35.71
CA GLY A 326 20.69 -14.39 -36.01
C GLY A 326 19.37 -13.63 -36.17
N ASP A 327 18.22 -14.27 -35.90
CA ASP A 327 16.92 -13.60 -35.98
C ASP A 327 16.63 -12.78 -34.72
N GLY A 328 16.22 -11.52 -34.90
CA GLY A 328 15.77 -10.66 -33.81
C GLY A 328 14.39 -11.06 -33.32
N ILE A 329 14.24 -11.26 -32.01
CA ILE A 329 13.02 -11.70 -31.35
C ILE A 329 12.52 -10.62 -30.40
N LYS A 330 11.24 -10.28 -30.53
CA LYS A 330 10.50 -9.41 -29.61
C LYS A 330 9.45 -10.24 -28.86
N ALA A 331 9.53 -10.28 -27.53
CA ALA A 331 8.51 -10.92 -26.72
C ALA A 331 7.20 -10.14 -26.76
N GLN A 332 6.08 -10.83 -26.87
CA GLN A 332 4.76 -10.23 -26.70
C GLN A 332 4.32 -10.33 -25.24
N PRO A 333 3.65 -9.30 -24.71
CA PRO A 333 3.15 -9.38 -23.35
C PRO A 333 2.04 -10.42 -23.28
N SER A 334 1.95 -11.09 -22.15
CA SER A 334 0.78 -11.91 -21.81
C SER A 334 -0.44 -11.01 -21.53
N ALA A 335 -1.61 -11.64 -21.33
CA ALA A 335 -2.86 -10.93 -21.07
C ALA A 335 -2.70 -9.93 -19.91
N GLY A 336 -3.09 -8.67 -20.16
CA GLY A 336 -2.95 -7.58 -19.18
C GLY A 336 -1.65 -6.76 -19.27
N GLY A 337 -0.81 -6.98 -20.28
CA GLY A 337 0.41 -6.18 -20.47
C GLY A 337 1.56 -6.64 -19.56
N ILE A 338 1.64 -7.94 -19.27
CA ILE A 338 2.63 -8.53 -18.37
C ILE A 338 3.75 -9.17 -19.19
N TYR A 339 4.98 -8.74 -18.92
CA TYR A 339 6.23 -9.28 -19.42
C TYR A 339 6.92 -10.06 -18.31
N GLU A 340 7.22 -11.34 -18.57
CA GLU A 340 7.91 -12.20 -17.61
C GLU A 340 9.36 -12.38 -18.02
N VAL A 341 10.29 -12.32 -17.07
CA VAL A 341 11.74 -12.45 -17.34
C VAL A 341 12.07 -13.80 -18.00
N GLU A 342 11.30 -14.83 -17.69
CA GLU A 342 11.33 -16.18 -18.26
C GLU A 342 11.01 -16.19 -19.76
N GLN A 343 10.25 -15.22 -20.27
CA GLN A 343 9.99 -15.10 -21.70
C GLN A 343 11.30 -14.94 -22.49
N LEU A 344 12.31 -14.29 -21.91
CA LEU A 344 13.61 -14.13 -22.55
C LEU A 344 14.62 -15.18 -22.10
N GLY A 345 14.16 -16.30 -21.52
CA GLY A 345 15.00 -17.39 -21.03
C GLY A 345 15.68 -17.09 -19.69
N GLY A 346 15.18 -16.10 -18.95
CA GLY A 346 15.58 -15.93 -17.55
C GLY A 346 15.09 -17.07 -16.69
N ALA A 347 15.79 -17.33 -15.59
CA ALA A 347 15.53 -18.48 -14.75
C ALA A 347 15.80 -18.17 -13.26
N PRO A 348 14.94 -18.65 -12.35
CA PRO A 348 15.14 -18.57 -10.90
C PRO A 348 16.09 -19.66 -10.38
N ASP A 349 17.18 -19.95 -11.08
CA ASP A 349 18.11 -21.07 -10.79
C ASP A 349 19.30 -20.69 -9.89
N GLY A 350 19.42 -19.42 -9.52
CA GLY A 350 20.53 -18.86 -8.74
C GLY A 350 21.85 -18.73 -9.51
N VAL A 351 21.86 -18.94 -10.82
CA VAL A 351 23.06 -18.94 -11.67
C VAL A 351 22.91 -18.00 -12.87
N THR A 352 21.75 -18.03 -13.52
CA THR A 352 21.43 -17.21 -14.68
C THR A 352 21.41 -15.74 -14.29
N ASP A 353 22.16 -14.90 -15.02
CA ASP A 353 22.10 -13.45 -14.86
C ASP A 353 20.86 -12.91 -15.59
N ASN A 354 19.91 -12.45 -14.79
CA ASN A 354 18.60 -12.00 -15.26
C ASN A 354 18.56 -10.48 -15.52
N ALA A 355 19.58 -9.73 -15.13
CA ALA A 355 19.57 -8.26 -15.22
C ALA A 355 19.48 -7.73 -16.66
N PRO A 356 20.24 -8.23 -17.64
CA PRO A 356 20.09 -7.81 -19.05
C PRO A 356 18.70 -8.08 -19.61
N LEU A 357 18.08 -9.20 -19.21
CA LEU A 357 16.75 -9.60 -19.67
C LEU A 357 15.67 -8.69 -19.07
N ALA A 358 15.76 -8.41 -17.77
CA ALA A 358 14.87 -7.46 -17.10
C ALA A 358 14.97 -6.06 -17.74
N ASN A 359 16.17 -5.59 -18.08
CA ASN A 359 16.37 -4.31 -18.76
C ASN A 359 15.77 -4.26 -20.16
N ALA A 360 15.88 -5.34 -20.94
CA ALA A 360 15.25 -5.41 -22.26
C ALA A 360 13.72 -5.31 -22.16
N LEU A 361 13.12 -5.98 -21.17
CA LEU A 361 11.68 -5.90 -20.91
C LEU A 361 11.25 -4.53 -20.38
N LEU A 362 12.03 -3.90 -19.49
CA LEU A 362 11.76 -2.54 -19.00
C LEU A 362 11.82 -1.50 -20.13
N ALA A 363 12.78 -1.64 -21.04
CA ALA A 363 12.86 -0.81 -22.24
C ALA A 363 11.63 -1.00 -23.14
N GLN A 364 11.12 -2.23 -23.27
CA GLN A 364 9.88 -2.47 -23.99
C GLN A 364 8.67 -1.84 -23.30
N ILE A 365 8.54 -2.01 -21.98
CA ILE A 365 7.45 -1.40 -21.21
C ILE A 365 7.45 0.12 -21.37
N ALA A 366 8.65 0.74 -21.37
CA ALA A 366 8.79 2.16 -21.65
C ALA A 366 8.32 2.53 -23.07
N ALA A 367 8.64 1.71 -24.07
CA ALA A 367 8.17 1.90 -25.45
C ALA A 367 6.65 1.73 -25.59
N ASP A 368 6.04 0.83 -24.83
CA ASP A 368 4.60 0.59 -24.81
C ASP A 368 3.85 1.67 -24.00
N GLY A 369 4.56 2.40 -23.12
CA GLY A 369 4.02 3.47 -22.27
C GLY A 369 3.29 3.00 -21.01
N VAL A 370 3.11 1.68 -20.85
CA VAL A 370 2.54 1.01 -19.67
C VAL A 370 2.88 -0.48 -19.73
N GLY A 371 3.11 -1.10 -18.57
CA GLY A 371 3.31 -2.53 -18.52
C GLY A 371 3.77 -3.02 -17.17
N THR A 372 3.84 -4.35 -17.05
CA THR A 372 4.29 -5.04 -15.83
C THR A 372 5.50 -5.91 -16.14
N LEU A 373 6.61 -5.70 -15.46
CA LEU A 373 7.71 -6.66 -15.38
C LEU A 373 7.40 -7.64 -14.26
N ARG A 374 7.48 -8.94 -14.51
CA ARG A 374 7.16 -9.99 -13.54
C ARG A 374 8.29 -11.02 -13.43
N PHE A 375 8.62 -11.37 -12.20
CA PHE A 375 9.46 -12.51 -11.83
C PHE A 375 8.52 -13.58 -11.27
N ALA A 376 8.18 -14.58 -12.09
CA ALA A 376 7.02 -15.45 -11.84
C ALA A 376 7.37 -16.79 -11.19
N GLY A 377 8.49 -17.39 -11.58
CA GLY A 377 8.96 -18.67 -11.08
C GLY A 377 9.54 -18.61 -9.66
N ALA A 378 9.25 -19.65 -8.87
CA ALA A 378 9.86 -19.82 -7.56
C ALA A 378 11.36 -20.15 -7.67
N GLY A 379 12.17 -19.58 -6.79
CA GLY A 379 13.63 -19.75 -6.75
C GLY A 379 14.36 -18.41 -6.72
N THR A 380 15.61 -18.36 -7.21
CA THR A 380 16.46 -17.15 -7.13
C THR A 380 16.84 -16.62 -8.52
N TYR A 381 16.39 -15.42 -8.84
CA TYR A 381 16.87 -14.64 -9.98
C TYR A 381 18.12 -13.89 -9.56
N LEU A 382 19.27 -14.30 -10.09
CA LEU A 382 20.52 -13.60 -9.86
C LEU A 382 20.59 -12.35 -10.74
N MET A 383 20.99 -11.22 -10.16
CA MET A 383 21.08 -9.92 -10.82
C MET A 383 22.51 -9.39 -10.73
N ARG A 384 23.11 -9.03 -11.87
CA ARG A 384 24.43 -8.37 -11.93
C ARG A 384 24.33 -6.91 -12.33
N VAL A 385 25.38 -6.13 -12.08
CA VAL A 385 25.45 -4.73 -12.47
C VAL A 385 25.39 -4.60 -13.98
N THR A 386 24.51 -3.73 -14.49
CA THR A 386 24.38 -3.46 -15.93
C THR A 386 24.84 -2.06 -16.32
N GLY A 387 24.92 -1.14 -15.36
CA GLY A 387 25.35 0.22 -15.65
C GLY A 387 25.34 1.15 -14.44
N ASP A 388 25.59 2.43 -14.73
CA ASP A 388 25.48 3.53 -13.78
C ASP A 388 24.01 3.89 -13.52
N HIS A 389 23.70 4.29 -12.29
CA HIS A 389 22.41 4.86 -11.95
C HIS A 389 22.21 6.19 -12.68
N PRO A 390 21.04 6.44 -13.32
CA PRO A 390 20.86 7.60 -14.20
C PRO A 390 21.03 8.95 -13.49
N THR A 391 20.71 9.02 -12.20
CA THR A 391 20.62 10.27 -11.44
C THR A 391 21.36 10.26 -10.11
N ALA A 392 21.90 9.12 -9.67
CA ALA A 392 22.56 8.97 -8.38
C ALA A 392 24.06 8.79 -8.64
N ALA A 393 24.81 9.86 -8.45
CA ALA A 393 26.24 9.86 -8.77
C ALA A 393 26.99 8.84 -7.89
N GLY A 394 27.78 7.98 -8.52
CA GLY A 394 28.55 6.93 -7.83
C GLY A 394 27.79 5.63 -7.56
N HIS A 395 26.51 5.57 -7.90
CA HIS A 395 25.70 4.35 -7.80
C HIS A 395 25.69 3.58 -9.12
N LYS A 396 25.62 2.26 -8.99
CA LYS A 396 25.38 1.30 -10.06
C LYS A 396 24.00 0.68 -9.90
N VAL A 397 23.48 0.07 -10.95
CA VAL A 397 22.16 -0.58 -10.92
C VAL A 397 22.15 -1.87 -11.74
N CYS A 398 21.32 -2.82 -11.32
CA CYS A 398 21.04 -4.05 -12.07
C CYS A 398 19.88 -3.87 -13.07
N ALA A 399 18.74 -3.31 -12.63
CA ALA A 399 17.56 -3.09 -13.47
C ALA A 399 17.18 -1.61 -13.54
N HIS A 400 17.29 -1.01 -14.72
CA HIS A 400 17.04 0.40 -14.99
C HIS A 400 15.58 0.62 -15.38
N ILE A 401 14.85 1.37 -14.56
CA ILE A 401 13.47 1.80 -14.86
C ILE A 401 13.56 3.05 -15.72
N THR A 402 13.15 2.92 -16.98
CA THR A 402 13.31 3.98 -18.00
C THR A 402 12.00 4.63 -18.43
N GLY A 403 10.85 4.06 -18.03
CA GLY A 403 9.52 4.53 -18.44
C GLY A 403 8.54 4.70 -17.28
N SER A 404 7.62 5.64 -17.43
CA SER A 404 6.48 5.83 -16.52
C SER A 404 5.45 4.71 -16.66
N ASN A 405 4.49 4.61 -15.73
CA ASN A 405 3.45 3.58 -15.67
C ASN A 405 3.98 2.14 -15.65
N THR A 406 5.15 1.95 -15.04
CA THR A 406 5.81 0.66 -14.90
C THR A 406 5.41 0.01 -13.58
N THR A 407 4.95 -1.24 -13.65
CA THR A 407 4.75 -2.09 -12.47
C THR A 407 5.81 -3.19 -12.45
N ILE A 408 6.40 -3.46 -11.29
CA ILE A 408 7.33 -4.57 -11.08
C ILE A 408 6.71 -5.52 -10.05
N VAL A 409 6.56 -6.79 -10.41
CA VAL A 409 5.95 -7.83 -9.59
C VAL A 409 6.98 -8.91 -9.29
N VAL A 410 7.17 -9.22 -8.00
CA VAL A 410 7.96 -10.36 -7.55
C VAL A 410 7.02 -11.34 -6.86
N GLU A 411 6.76 -12.46 -7.51
CA GLU A 411 5.78 -13.45 -7.06
C GLU A 411 6.21 -14.18 -5.79
N GLU A 412 5.25 -14.79 -5.10
CA GLU A 412 5.52 -15.63 -3.94
C GLU A 412 6.51 -16.76 -4.30
N GLY A 413 7.53 -16.95 -3.46
CA GLY A 413 8.60 -17.92 -3.70
C GLY A 413 9.71 -17.45 -4.64
N ALA A 414 9.56 -16.32 -5.34
CA ALA A 414 10.64 -15.70 -6.11
C ALA A 414 11.56 -14.86 -5.21
N THR A 415 12.87 -14.95 -5.42
CA THR A 415 13.89 -14.08 -4.80
C THR A 415 14.69 -13.39 -5.90
N VAL A 416 14.61 -12.07 -6.00
CA VAL A 416 15.48 -11.27 -6.87
C VAL A 416 16.69 -10.83 -6.05
N LYS A 417 17.87 -11.36 -6.38
CA LYS A 417 19.06 -11.29 -5.53
C LYS A 417 20.24 -10.66 -6.27
N LEU A 418 20.93 -9.71 -5.62
CA LEU A 418 22.20 -9.17 -6.11
C LEU A 418 23.28 -10.26 -6.09
N ALA A 419 24.04 -10.42 -7.19
CA ALA A 419 25.10 -11.42 -7.25
C ALA A 419 26.25 -11.12 -6.26
N ASP A 420 26.98 -12.18 -5.88
CA ASP A 420 28.10 -12.04 -4.94
C ASP A 420 29.21 -11.16 -5.55
N GLY A 421 29.73 -10.22 -4.75
CA GLY A 421 30.88 -9.38 -5.10
C GLY A 421 30.62 -8.26 -6.11
N GLU A 422 29.36 -7.98 -6.46
CA GLU A 422 28.98 -6.87 -7.35
C GLU A 422 29.23 -5.50 -6.67
N GLN A 423 29.04 -5.41 -5.36
CA GLN A 423 29.30 -4.22 -4.55
C GLN A 423 30.63 -4.34 -3.79
N THR A 424 31.53 -3.40 -4.05
CA THR A 424 32.86 -3.27 -3.44
C THR A 424 33.24 -1.79 -3.35
N ASP A 425 34.21 -1.42 -2.50
CA ASP A 425 34.66 -0.02 -2.43
C ASP A 425 35.13 0.55 -3.78
N ALA A 426 35.55 -0.32 -4.70
CA ALA A 426 35.96 0.05 -6.05
C ALA A 426 34.79 0.19 -7.03
N THR A 427 33.73 -0.63 -6.88
CA THR A 427 32.57 -0.62 -7.78
C THR A 427 31.50 0.39 -7.35
N GLY A 428 31.52 0.81 -6.09
CA GLY A 428 30.51 1.70 -5.51
C GLY A 428 29.26 0.95 -5.06
N SER A 429 28.26 1.71 -4.61
CA SER A 429 26.94 1.19 -4.21
C SER A 429 26.21 0.55 -5.40
N VAL A 430 25.51 -0.56 -5.17
CA VAL A 430 24.73 -1.24 -6.22
C VAL A 430 23.27 -1.38 -5.82
N ASP A 431 22.38 -0.87 -6.66
CA ASP A 431 20.94 -0.90 -6.46
C ASP A 431 20.28 -1.98 -7.34
N LEU A 432 19.39 -2.81 -6.79
CA LEU A 432 18.69 -3.84 -7.60
C LEU A 432 17.83 -3.19 -8.69
N PHE A 433 17.02 -2.21 -8.31
CA PHE A 433 16.20 -1.42 -9.22
C PHE A 433 16.53 0.06 -9.05
N GLY A 434 16.82 0.74 -10.15
CA GLY A 434 17.23 2.14 -10.18
C GLY A 434 16.47 2.94 -11.24
N GLY A 435 16.17 4.21 -10.97
CA GLY A 435 15.48 5.07 -11.94
C GLY A 435 15.46 6.55 -11.60
N ASP A 436 14.99 7.35 -12.57
CA ASP A 436 14.80 8.79 -12.38
C ASP A 436 13.50 9.04 -11.59
N LEU A 437 13.59 9.85 -10.54
CA LEU A 437 12.45 10.31 -9.74
C LEU A 437 11.43 11.13 -10.56
N ALA A 438 11.83 11.69 -11.70
CA ALA A 438 10.92 12.40 -12.61
C ALA A 438 9.91 11.49 -13.33
N LEU A 439 10.03 10.16 -13.20
CA LEU A 439 9.03 9.22 -13.70
C LEU A 439 7.74 9.27 -12.84
N GLY A 440 6.62 8.83 -13.41
CA GLY A 440 5.34 8.76 -12.71
C GLY A 440 4.66 7.40 -12.87
N GLY A 441 3.82 7.02 -11.91
CA GLY A 441 3.05 5.78 -11.99
C GLY A 441 3.87 4.51 -11.74
N ILE A 442 4.95 4.62 -10.97
CA ILE A 442 5.86 3.51 -10.67
C ILE A 442 5.31 2.68 -9.51
N ARG A 443 5.19 1.37 -9.71
CA ARG A 443 4.62 0.47 -8.71
C ARG A 443 5.47 -0.77 -8.51
N PHE A 444 5.69 -1.16 -7.27
CA PHE A 444 6.29 -2.42 -6.88
C PHE A 444 5.26 -3.25 -6.10
N VAL A 445 5.09 -4.51 -6.49
CA VAL A 445 4.24 -5.49 -5.83
C VAL A 445 5.09 -6.70 -5.45
N ILE A 446 5.49 -6.77 -4.19
CA ILE A 446 6.47 -7.73 -3.68
C ILE A 446 5.75 -8.77 -2.80
N HIS A 447 5.52 -9.95 -3.37
CA HIS A 447 5.05 -11.14 -2.63
C HIS A 447 6.20 -12.09 -2.27
N GLY A 448 7.26 -12.11 -3.09
CA GLY A 448 8.50 -12.83 -2.83
C GLY A 448 9.52 -12.00 -2.06
N ARG A 449 10.78 -11.98 -2.52
CA ARG A 449 11.88 -11.31 -1.84
C ARG A 449 12.76 -10.48 -2.78
N LEU A 450 13.10 -9.26 -2.37
CA LEU A 450 14.23 -8.50 -2.91
C LEU A 450 15.39 -8.58 -1.92
N ASP A 451 16.55 -9.07 -2.36
CA ASP A 451 17.72 -9.29 -1.51
C ASP A 451 18.96 -8.62 -2.12
N ASN A 452 19.43 -7.53 -1.52
CA ASN A 452 20.66 -6.86 -2.00
C ASN A 452 21.94 -7.58 -1.52
N ASN A 453 21.79 -8.77 -0.91
CA ASN A 453 22.84 -9.73 -0.65
C ASN A 453 24.03 -9.18 0.14
N LYS A 454 23.78 -8.40 1.20
CA LYS A 454 24.79 -7.84 2.11
C LYS A 454 25.90 -8.84 2.44
N GLY A 455 25.54 -10.06 2.82
CA GLY A 455 26.50 -11.11 3.21
C GLY A 455 27.44 -11.57 2.08
N GLY A 456 27.05 -11.40 0.82
CA GLY A 456 27.86 -11.75 -0.36
C GLY A 456 28.80 -10.64 -0.84
N GLN A 457 28.73 -9.43 -0.27
CA GLN A 457 29.51 -8.26 -0.72
C GLN A 457 30.78 -8.06 0.14
N THR A 458 31.63 -9.08 0.19
CA THR A 458 32.81 -9.13 1.09
C THR A 458 33.88 -8.06 0.82
N GLY A 459 33.83 -7.37 -0.32
CA GLY A 459 34.72 -6.27 -0.68
C GLY A 459 34.19 -4.87 -0.34
N TRP A 460 33.04 -4.75 0.33
CA TRP A 460 32.46 -3.48 0.76
C TRP A 460 32.88 -3.11 2.18
N THR A 461 33.55 -1.97 2.35
CA THR A 461 33.91 -1.40 3.66
C THR A 461 33.30 -0.03 3.90
N GLY A 462 32.61 0.55 2.90
CA GLY A 462 31.96 1.87 2.94
C GLY A 462 30.93 2.12 4.05
N GLY A 463 30.68 1.14 4.92
CA GLY A 463 29.91 1.28 6.14
C GLY A 463 28.40 1.04 5.97
N TYR A 464 27.68 1.30 7.07
CA TYR A 464 26.22 1.33 7.16
C TYR A 464 25.81 2.80 7.29
N GLY A 465 25.00 3.31 6.38
CA GLY A 465 24.48 4.68 6.47
C GLY A 465 23.71 5.12 5.22
N GLN A 466 22.79 6.07 5.43
CA GLN A 466 21.94 6.77 4.46
C GLN A 466 22.47 6.75 3.03
N ALA A 467 21.57 6.43 2.08
CA ALA A 467 21.52 6.66 0.62
C ALA A 467 22.80 6.97 -0.19
N GLY A 468 23.76 7.75 0.33
CA GLY A 468 25.04 8.06 -0.29
C GLY A 468 26.18 7.08 -0.02
N ALA A 469 25.98 6.04 0.82
CA ALA A 469 27.05 5.12 1.24
C ALA A 469 26.73 3.62 1.10
N GLY A 470 25.62 3.18 0.52
CA GLY A 470 25.36 1.76 0.29
C GLY A 470 24.27 1.49 -0.73
N GLY A 471 24.24 0.29 -1.29
CA GLY A 471 23.23 -0.14 -2.26
C GLY A 471 21.86 -0.44 -1.63
N CYS A 472 20.79 -0.09 -2.35
CA CYS A 472 19.39 -0.26 -1.98
C CYS A 472 18.71 -1.40 -2.78
N ASN A 473 17.54 -1.90 -2.32
CA ASN A 473 16.72 -2.74 -3.21
C ASN A 473 16.04 -1.87 -4.29
N ILE A 474 15.55 -0.70 -3.91
CA ILE A 474 14.86 0.23 -4.80
C ILE A 474 15.44 1.63 -4.58
N LEU A 475 16.02 2.22 -5.62
CA LEU A 475 16.53 3.58 -5.62
C LEU A 475 15.87 4.41 -6.73
N MET A 476 15.17 5.49 -6.37
CA MET A 476 14.66 6.47 -7.33
C MET A 476 15.14 7.86 -6.91
N LYS A 477 16.11 8.41 -7.66
CA LYS A 477 16.75 9.70 -7.35
C LYS A 477 16.48 10.73 -8.44
N GLY A 478 16.43 12.00 -8.07
CA GLY A 478 16.16 13.13 -8.97
C GLY A 478 15.59 14.33 -8.23
N LEU A 479 15.36 15.44 -8.94
CA LEU A 479 15.01 16.72 -8.31
C LEU A 479 13.56 16.80 -7.81
N THR A 480 12.61 16.15 -8.47
CA THR A 480 11.18 16.28 -8.17
C THR A 480 10.43 15.01 -8.59
N PRO A 481 9.57 14.44 -7.73
CA PRO A 481 8.69 13.33 -8.08
C PRO A 481 7.81 13.63 -9.29
N GLY A 482 7.81 12.73 -10.28
CA GLY A 482 7.00 12.84 -11.51
C GLY A 482 5.53 12.45 -11.35
N GLY A 483 5.12 11.96 -10.17
CA GLY A 483 3.73 11.62 -9.90
C GLY A 483 3.55 10.65 -8.75
N HIS A 484 2.86 9.54 -9.03
CA HIS A 484 2.48 8.57 -8.01
C HIS A 484 3.44 7.37 -7.97
N TYR A 485 3.81 6.98 -6.77
CA TYR A 485 4.67 5.84 -6.48
C TYR A 485 3.98 4.93 -5.47
N ALA A 486 4.13 3.61 -5.61
CA ALA A 486 3.66 2.68 -4.60
C ALA A 486 4.60 1.47 -4.45
N VAL A 487 4.82 1.05 -3.20
CA VAL A 487 5.48 -0.21 -2.87
C VAL A 487 4.52 -0.99 -1.98
N SER A 488 4.15 -2.19 -2.40
CA SER A 488 3.12 -2.97 -1.71
C SER A 488 3.40 -4.47 -1.78
N GLY A 489 2.67 -5.25 -0.98
CA GLY A 489 2.72 -6.71 -0.99
C GLY A 489 3.07 -7.28 0.38
N SER A 490 3.22 -8.60 0.46
CA SER A 490 3.39 -9.36 1.70
C SER A 490 4.78 -9.98 1.85
N GLY A 491 5.69 -9.64 0.93
CA GLY A 491 7.03 -10.19 0.84
C GLY A 491 8.07 -9.46 1.70
N GLU A 492 9.33 -9.71 1.38
CA GLU A 492 10.49 -9.18 2.11
C GLU A 492 11.39 -8.33 1.19
N LEU A 493 11.87 -7.20 1.71
CA LEU A 493 12.98 -6.43 1.15
C LEU A 493 14.11 -6.43 2.19
N GLY A 494 15.32 -6.81 1.80
CA GLY A 494 16.37 -6.99 2.79
C GLY A 494 17.78 -7.06 2.25
N GLY A 495 18.70 -7.26 3.19
CA GLY A 495 20.11 -7.49 2.88
C GLY A 495 20.79 -6.29 2.22
N CYS A 496 20.39 -5.06 2.57
CA CYS A 496 21.02 -3.83 2.08
C CYS A 496 22.02 -3.27 3.09
N TYR A 497 23.04 -2.55 2.62
CA TYR A 497 23.90 -1.73 3.50
C TYR A 497 23.29 -0.37 3.82
N ALA A 498 22.35 0.11 3.00
CA ALA A 498 21.56 1.32 3.17
C ALA A 498 20.06 0.95 3.32
N ASN A 499 19.16 1.78 2.79
CA ASN A 499 17.72 1.65 2.85
C ASN A 499 17.21 0.54 1.89
N PRO A 500 16.18 -0.26 2.24
CA PRO A 500 15.52 -1.15 1.30
C PRO A 500 14.80 -0.36 0.20
N ILE A 501 14.26 0.81 0.54
CA ILE A 501 13.57 1.72 -0.37
C ILE A 501 14.15 3.09 -0.10
N ASP A 502 14.67 3.72 -1.14
CA ASP A 502 15.05 5.12 -1.13
C ASP A 502 14.47 5.79 -2.38
N ILE A 503 13.38 6.52 -2.18
CA ILE A 503 12.65 7.19 -3.25
C ILE A 503 12.56 8.67 -2.89
N GLY A 504 13.45 9.45 -3.50
CA GLY A 504 13.44 10.91 -3.38
C GLY A 504 14.83 11.55 -3.34
N ALA A 505 14.94 12.77 -3.86
CA ALA A 505 16.09 13.65 -3.65
C ALA A 505 15.71 15.12 -3.96
N SER A 506 14.61 15.61 -3.40
CA SER A 506 14.06 16.90 -3.82
C SER A 506 14.45 18.06 -2.90
N ALA A 507 14.84 19.22 -3.42
CA ALA A 507 14.93 20.47 -2.64
C ALA A 507 13.56 21.03 -2.21
N ALA A 508 12.45 20.58 -2.81
CA ALA A 508 11.10 21.10 -2.62
C ALA A 508 10.02 20.01 -2.66
N ILE A 509 8.86 20.29 -2.05
CA ILE A 509 7.71 19.37 -2.00
C ILE A 509 6.94 19.40 -3.32
N ALA A 510 6.74 18.25 -3.95
CA ALA A 510 5.85 18.10 -5.10
C ALA A 510 4.40 17.89 -4.63
N GLU A 511 3.62 18.97 -4.53
CA GLU A 511 2.30 18.99 -3.91
C GLU A 511 1.29 17.98 -4.49
N ASP A 512 1.41 17.62 -5.78
CA ASP A 512 0.53 16.66 -6.45
C ASP A 512 1.06 15.22 -6.44
N ALA A 513 2.32 15.01 -6.04
CA ALA A 513 2.92 13.69 -5.99
C ALA A 513 2.45 12.90 -4.75
N ARG A 514 2.32 11.59 -4.90
CA ARG A 514 1.82 10.68 -3.86
C ARG A 514 2.73 9.47 -3.73
N PHE A 515 2.98 9.04 -2.50
CA PHE A 515 3.64 7.78 -2.21
C PHE A 515 2.75 6.90 -1.34
N HIS A 516 2.66 5.61 -1.66
CA HIS A 516 1.97 4.62 -0.85
C HIS A 516 2.88 3.44 -0.48
N LEU A 517 2.93 3.10 0.81
CA LEU A 517 3.55 1.89 1.33
C LEU A 517 2.50 1.01 2.01
N GLY A 518 2.39 -0.28 1.67
CA GLY A 518 1.38 -1.15 2.29
C GLY A 518 1.58 -2.65 2.08
N GLY A 519 0.67 -3.46 2.64
CA GLY A 519 0.60 -4.91 2.39
C GLY A 519 1.28 -5.82 3.42
N ASN A 520 1.77 -5.28 4.53
CA ASN A 520 2.58 -5.95 5.56
C ASN A 520 3.99 -6.38 5.09
N LEU A 521 4.63 -5.55 4.26
CA LEU A 521 6.01 -5.75 3.86
C LEU A 521 6.95 -5.84 5.06
N LEU A 522 7.90 -6.78 4.96
CA LEU A 522 8.99 -6.94 5.90
C LEU A 522 10.28 -6.34 5.33
N PHE A 523 10.91 -5.47 6.11
CA PHE A 523 12.22 -4.89 5.85
C PHE A 523 13.22 -5.55 6.79
N ARG A 524 14.19 -6.31 6.28
CA ARG A 524 15.05 -7.15 7.12
C ARG A 524 16.53 -6.89 6.90
N ASN A 525 17.25 -6.64 8.00
CA ASN A 525 18.72 -6.56 8.05
C ASN A 525 19.33 -5.54 7.08
N CYS A 526 18.60 -4.44 6.84
CA CYS A 526 19.09 -3.28 6.10
C CYS A 526 19.88 -2.34 7.01
N GLY A 527 20.66 -1.43 6.42
CA GLY A 527 21.34 -0.39 7.19
C GLY A 527 20.36 0.60 7.78
N GLU A 528 19.30 0.93 7.06
CA GLU A 528 18.22 1.81 7.49
C GLU A 528 16.89 1.26 6.97
N GLY A 529 15.78 1.80 7.47
CA GLY A 529 14.44 1.52 6.98
C GLY A 529 14.09 2.29 5.71
N PRO A 530 12.83 2.26 5.25
CA PRO A 530 12.41 2.98 4.06
C PRO A 530 12.60 4.51 4.20
N GLU A 531 13.18 5.15 3.19
CA GLU A 531 13.32 6.60 3.05
C GLU A 531 12.48 7.13 1.87
N ILE A 532 11.62 8.11 2.16
CA ILE A 532 10.69 8.71 1.18
C ILE A 532 10.77 10.23 1.26
N ILE A 533 11.18 10.88 0.16
CA ILE A 533 11.45 12.32 0.15
C ILE A 533 10.71 13.07 -0.95
N GLY A 534 10.06 14.18 -0.61
CA GLY A 534 9.62 15.18 -1.60
C GLY A 534 8.18 15.08 -2.08
N PHE A 535 7.35 14.26 -1.43
CA PHE A 535 5.98 14.01 -1.88
C PHE A 535 4.96 14.91 -1.17
N GLY A 536 3.95 15.37 -1.89
CA GLY A 536 2.83 16.12 -1.30
C GLY A 536 2.08 15.30 -0.25
N ARG A 537 1.97 13.98 -0.43
CA ARG A 537 1.43 13.07 0.58
C ARG A 537 2.10 11.70 0.55
N VAL A 538 2.43 11.19 1.74
CA VAL A 538 2.95 9.83 1.97
C VAL A 538 1.97 9.08 2.85
N GLU A 539 1.50 7.92 2.41
CA GLU A 539 0.60 7.06 3.16
C GLU A 539 1.21 5.67 3.39
N VAL A 540 1.45 5.33 4.65
CA VAL A 540 1.95 4.03 5.10
C VAL A 540 0.81 3.28 5.77
N THR A 541 0.30 2.23 5.11
CA THR A 541 -0.77 1.38 5.68
C THR A 541 -0.21 0.42 6.72
N SER A 542 0.95 -0.16 6.43
CA SER A 542 1.57 -1.21 7.25
C SER A 542 3.00 -1.45 6.79
N GLY A 543 3.93 -1.68 7.71
CA GLY A 543 5.28 -2.17 7.43
C GLY A 543 5.98 -2.65 8.70
N ARG A 544 6.96 -3.53 8.55
CA ARG A 544 7.74 -4.06 9.68
C ARG A 544 9.23 -4.03 9.37
N TYR A 545 10.04 -3.38 10.23
CA TYR A 545 11.49 -3.35 10.12
C TYR A 545 12.13 -4.24 11.20
N VAL A 546 13.03 -5.14 10.80
CA VAL A 546 13.64 -6.12 11.69
C VAL A 546 15.15 -6.16 11.50
N ILE A 547 15.88 -6.05 12.60
CA ILE A 547 17.32 -6.35 12.66
C ILE A 547 17.52 -7.55 13.58
N ASP A 548 18.02 -8.65 13.04
CA ASP A 548 18.23 -9.91 13.76
C ASP A 548 19.54 -10.65 13.41
N ASP A 549 20.42 -10.00 12.65
CA ASP A 549 21.71 -10.53 12.20
C ASP A 549 22.88 -10.25 13.17
N GLY A 550 22.59 -9.68 14.35
CA GLY A 550 23.61 -9.28 15.32
C GLY A 550 24.32 -7.95 15.00
N SER A 551 23.88 -7.21 13.99
CA SER A 551 24.42 -5.87 13.70
C SER A 551 23.94 -4.80 14.70
N ALA A 552 24.79 -3.81 14.95
CA ALA A 552 24.54 -2.69 15.87
C ALA A 552 24.56 -1.32 15.15
N THR A 553 24.44 -1.31 13.83
CA THR A 553 24.73 -0.15 12.96
C THR A 553 23.53 0.31 12.15
N ALA A 554 22.31 -0.07 12.57
CA ALA A 554 21.10 0.32 11.87
C ALA A 554 20.69 1.77 12.19
N GLY A 555 20.48 2.61 11.18
CA GLY A 555 19.94 3.96 11.33
C GLY A 555 18.42 3.96 11.56
N ASP A 556 17.72 4.97 11.03
CA ASP A 556 16.29 5.18 11.29
C ASP A 556 15.39 4.12 10.62
N CYS A 557 14.23 3.84 11.22
CA CYS A 557 13.35 2.73 10.81
C CYS A 557 12.33 3.12 9.74
N LEU A 558 11.90 4.38 9.71
CA LEU A 558 11.01 4.94 8.69
C LEU A 558 11.27 6.44 8.59
N GLU A 559 11.78 6.86 7.44
CA GLU A 559 12.17 8.24 7.16
C GLU A 559 11.23 8.83 6.11
N ILE A 560 10.55 9.93 6.47
CA ILE A 560 9.68 10.67 5.56
C ILE A 560 10.07 12.15 5.59
N ALA A 561 10.71 12.60 4.52
CA ALA A 561 11.27 13.94 4.42
C ALA A 561 10.57 14.81 3.36
N ARG A 562 10.57 16.12 3.58
CA ARG A 562 10.06 17.17 2.70
C ARG A 562 8.67 16.79 2.17
N CYS A 563 7.77 16.45 3.11
CA CYS A 563 6.43 15.97 2.80
C CYS A 563 5.35 16.98 3.19
N GLY A 564 4.30 17.10 2.37
CA GLY A 564 3.11 17.89 2.74
C GLY A 564 2.37 17.24 3.92
N GLU A 565 1.89 16.02 3.73
CA GLU A 565 1.19 15.22 4.74
C GLU A 565 1.71 13.78 4.78
N ALA A 566 2.19 13.34 5.94
CA ALA A 566 2.54 11.95 6.21
C ALA A 566 1.46 11.29 7.09
N VAL A 567 0.91 10.16 6.63
CA VAL A 567 -0.07 9.35 7.38
C VAL A 567 0.46 7.94 7.52
N VAL A 568 0.70 7.51 8.76
CA VAL A 568 1.15 6.16 9.12
C VAL A 568 0.03 5.47 9.90
N HIS A 569 -0.60 4.46 9.30
CA HIS A 569 -1.65 3.68 9.95
C HIS A 569 -1.07 2.67 10.95
N TYR A 570 -0.08 1.88 10.50
CA TYR A 570 0.67 0.95 11.34
C TYR A 570 2.12 0.85 10.88
N PHE A 571 3.05 0.87 11.82
CA PHE A 571 4.44 0.52 11.54
C PHE A 571 5.08 -0.13 12.77
N GLU A 572 5.90 -1.13 12.55
CA GLU A 572 6.61 -1.85 13.60
C GLU A 572 8.10 -1.89 13.32
N ALA A 573 8.93 -1.72 14.35
CA ALA A 573 10.33 -2.06 14.27
C ALA A 573 10.82 -2.83 15.49
N GLU A 574 11.68 -3.82 15.25
CA GLU A 574 12.29 -4.60 16.32
C GLU A 574 13.75 -4.96 16.04
N ALA A 575 14.56 -4.87 17.09
CA ALA A 575 15.89 -5.47 17.14
C ALA A 575 15.86 -6.72 18.03
N THR A 576 16.41 -7.83 17.55
CA THR A 576 16.46 -9.12 18.28
C THR A 576 17.87 -9.73 18.21
N ASN A 577 18.10 -10.90 18.83
CA ASN A 577 19.39 -11.61 18.79
C ASN A 577 20.61 -10.79 19.26
N GLY A 578 20.41 -9.84 20.17
CA GLY A 578 21.49 -8.96 20.65
C GLY A 578 21.82 -7.81 19.70
N SER A 579 21.08 -7.65 18.59
CA SER A 579 21.10 -6.45 17.76
C SER A 579 20.52 -5.24 18.49
N SER A 580 20.84 -4.06 17.97
CA SER A 580 20.25 -2.79 18.39
C SER A 580 20.06 -1.89 17.18
N ILE A 581 18.95 -1.14 17.14
CA ILE A 581 18.75 -0.07 16.17
C ILE A 581 19.05 1.25 16.87
N PRO A 582 20.26 1.85 16.73
CA PRO A 582 20.57 3.12 17.38
C PRO A 582 19.77 4.32 16.85
N GLY A 583 19.20 4.24 15.64
CA GLY A 583 18.34 5.28 15.07
C GLY A 583 16.94 5.36 15.70
N SER A 584 16.07 6.08 15.01
CA SER A 584 14.72 6.41 15.44
C SER A 584 13.69 5.48 14.83
N LEU A 585 12.55 5.27 15.51
CA LEU A 585 11.43 4.53 14.91
C LEU A 585 10.80 5.32 13.76
N PHE A 586 10.63 6.63 13.94
CA PHE A 586 10.08 7.52 12.93
C PHE A 586 10.92 8.78 12.81
N GLU A 587 11.12 9.20 11.57
CA GLU A 587 11.77 10.45 11.29
C GLU A 587 11.05 11.27 10.23
N PHE A 588 10.76 12.53 10.56
CA PHE A 588 9.94 13.43 9.74
C PHE A 588 10.66 14.75 9.47
N TYR A 589 11.50 14.80 8.44
CA TYR A 589 12.33 15.96 8.14
C TYR A 589 11.64 16.99 7.23
N GLY A 590 11.41 18.23 7.67
CA GLY A 590 10.79 19.24 6.80
C GLY A 590 9.40 18.85 6.29
N THR A 591 8.75 17.93 7.01
CA THR A 591 7.37 17.50 6.78
C THR A 591 6.42 18.45 7.50
N ARG A 592 5.33 18.87 6.85
CA ARG A 592 4.43 19.89 7.44
C ARG A 592 3.48 19.28 8.48
N VAL A 593 2.87 18.13 8.15
CA VAL A 593 1.92 17.43 9.01
C VAL A 593 2.26 15.93 9.03
N ALA A 594 2.30 15.33 10.22
CA ALA A 594 2.50 13.90 10.40
C ALA A 594 1.45 13.30 11.35
N THR A 595 0.77 12.23 10.92
CA THR A 595 -0.18 11.48 11.76
C THR A 595 0.24 10.02 11.82
N VAL A 596 0.46 9.50 13.02
CA VAL A 596 0.72 8.08 13.28
C VAL A 596 -0.45 7.52 14.10
N HIS A 597 -1.18 6.55 13.55
CA HIS A 597 -2.37 5.97 14.19
C HIS A 597 -2.06 4.82 15.14
N SER A 598 -1.05 4.00 14.84
CA SER A 598 -0.60 2.88 15.66
C SER A 598 0.85 2.51 15.35
N PHE A 599 1.60 2.04 16.34
CA PHE A 599 2.97 1.58 16.14
C PHE A 599 3.48 0.64 17.23
N ARG A 600 4.55 -0.09 16.94
CA ARG A 600 5.33 -0.87 17.91
C ARG A 600 6.82 -0.70 17.68
N GLY A 601 7.58 -0.27 18.69
CA GLY A 601 9.04 -0.20 18.65
C GLY A 601 9.68 -0.96 19.80
N VAL A 602 10.59 -1.88 19.51
CA VAL A 602 11.33 -2.66 20.54
C VAL A 602 12.81 -2.75 20.18
N GLY A 603 13.71 -2.33 21.08
CA GLY A 603 15.15 -2.28 20.77
C GLY A 603 15.56 -1.22 19.72
N VAL A 604 14.72 -0.19 19.55
CA VAL A 604 14.92 0.98 18.68
C VAL A 604 15.25 2.21 19.51
N GLY A 605 16.39 2.85 19.26
CA GLY A 605 16.93 3.96 20.02
C GLY A 605 15.88 5.02 20.32
N ASP A 606 15.68 5.95 19.41
CA ASP A 606 14.73 7.03 19.66
C ASP A 606 13.34 6.65 19.13
N LEU A 607 12.27 7.12 19.77
CA LEU A 607 10.93 6.95 19.19
C LEU A 607 10.73 7.93 18.03
N TRP A 608 11.33 9.13 18.14
CA TRP A 608 11.32 10.16 17.12
C TRP A 608 12.70 10.78 16.92
N GLY A 609 13.14 10.78 15.66
CA GLY A 609 14.33 11.50 15.23
C GLY A 609 14.04 12.98 15.06
N VAL A 610 14.85 13.81 15.70
CA VAL A 610 14.78 15.28 15.58
C VAL A 610 16.20 15.83 15.43
N GLY A 611 16.85 15.42 14.34
CA GLY A 611 18.21 15.83 14.00
C GLY A 611 18.28 16.74 12.78
N SER A 612 19.27 17.63 12.77
CA SER A 612 19.94 18.04 11.52
C SER A 612 21.42 18.01 11.81
N PRO A 613 22.26 17.36 10.99
CA PRO A 613 23.66 17.72 10.97
C PRO A 613 24.06 18.63 9.80
N THR A 614 23.49 18.52 8.59
CA THR A 614 24.08 19.21 7.42
C THR A 614 23.12 19.49 6.26
N GLY A 615 22.76 20.76 6.05
CA GLY A 615 22.61 21.33 4.70
C GLY A 615 21.19 21.65 4.20
N GLY A 616 20.74 22.88 4.47
CA GLY A 616 19.79 23.59 3.60
C GLY A 616 18.73 24.43 4.35
N PRO A 617 18.42 25.65 3.88
CA PRO A 617 17.32 26.46 4.43
C PRO A 617 16.00 25.74 4.17
N GLY A 618 15.41 25.14 5.23
CA GLY A 618 14.16 24.36 5.16
C GLY A 618 14.19 23.06 5.98
N ALA A 619 15.37 22.54 6.34
CA ALA A 619 15.53 21.32 7.13
C ALA A 619 15.27 21.48 8.65
N GLY A 620 14.78 22.65 9.09
CA GLY A 620 14.67 23.01 10.51
C GLY A 620 13.24 23.09 11.07
N GLN A 621 12.23 22.63 10.32
CA GLN A 621 10.82 22.69 10.75
C GLN A 621 10.35 21.33 11.27
N PHE A 622 9.94 21.30 12.54
CA PHE A 622 9.21 20.16 13.13
C PHE A 622 7.82 20.05 12.45
N PRO A 623 7.20 18.87 12.28
CA PRO A 623 5.83 18.82 11.77
C PRO A 623 4.81 19.16 12.85
N VAL A 624 3.60 19.55 12.44
CA VAL A 624 2.43 19.34 13.29
C VAL A 624 2.19 17.83 13.38
N THR A 625 2.51 17.24 14.52
CA THR A 625 2.57 15.78 14.69
C THR A 625 1.52 15.28 15.66
N THR A 626 0.78 14.24 15.27
CA THR A 626 -0.08 13.49 16.18
C THR A 626 0.23 12.01 16.13
N VAL A 627 0.48 11.41 17.28
CA VAL A 627 0.78 9.98 17.42
C VAL A 627 -0.19 9.32 18.38
N ARG A 628 -0.72 8.16 18.00
CA ARG A 628 -1.73 7.44 18.75
C ARG A 628 -1.40 5.95 18.89
N ASN A 629 -1.97 5.33 19.93
CA ASN A 629 -2.09 3.87 20.10
C ASN A 629 -0.77 3.12 19.87
N GLY A 630 0.21 3.37 20.73
CA GLY A 630 1.58 2.93 20.50
C GLY A 630 2.19 2.15 21.66
N TYR A 631 3.15 1.28 21.33
CA TYR A 631 4.02 0.62 22.31
C TYR A 631 5.49 0.86 21.96
N PHE A 632 6.28 1.33 22.91
CA PHE A 632 7.72 1.56 22.75
C PHE A 632 8.50 1.02 23.94
N ALA A 633 9.49 0.14 23.74
CA ALA A 633 10.16 -0.52 24.85
C ALA A 633 11.64 -0.89 24.62
N ASP A 634 12.33 -1.14 25.74
CA ASP A 634 13.66 -1.76 25.85
C ASP A 634 14.80 -0.92 25.30
N GLN A 635 14.90 0.32 25.79
CA GLN A 635 15.86 1.34 25.35
C GLN A 635 16.83 1.76 26.46
N SER A 636 17.95 1.05 26.61
CA SER A 636 18.88 1.29 27.73
C SER A 636 19.52 2.69 27.74
N LEU A 637 19.59 3.38 26.59
CA LEU A 637 20.31 4.67 26.44
C LEU A 637 19.52 5.79 25.75
N ALA A 638 18.31 5.53 25.28
CA ALA A 638 17.71 6.39 24.26
C ALA A 638 16.55 7.26 24.76
N ASN A 639 16.18 8.24 23.95
CA ASN A 639 15.25 9.30 24.28
C ASN A 639 13.94 9.05 23.54
N VAL A 640 12.83 8.96 24.27
CA VAL A 640 11.51 8.87 23.62
C VAL A 640 11.26 10.13 22.80
N LEU A 641 11.73 11.28 23.27
CA LEU A 641 11.67 12.52 22.50
C LEU A 641 12.93 13.35 22.75
N TRP A 642 13.64 13.71 21.69
CA TRP A 642 14.75 14.67 21.73
C TRP A 642 14.37 15.87 20.89
N ASP A 643 14.22 17.07 21.43
CA ASP A 643 14.02 18.29 20.63
C ASP A 643 15.10 19.29 21.01
N SER A 644 15.99 19.64 20.09
CA SER A 644 17.13 20.54 20.39
C SER A 644 17.17 21.82 19.56
N TYR A 645 16.11 22.15 18.81
CA TYR A 645 16.19 23.20 17.81
C TYR A 645 15.96 24.61 18.38
N GLN A 646 17.02 25.44 18.38
CA GLN A 646 17.09 26.74 19.07
C GLN A 646 17.01 27.99 18.16
N SER A 647 16.69 27.87 16.86
CA SER A 647 17.00 28.99 15.93
C SER A 647 15.96 29.42 14.89
N ALA A 648 14.72 28.93 14.91
CA ALA A 648 13.68 29.45 14.01
C ALA A 648 12.28 29.38 14.64
N ALA A 649 11.45 30.36 14.31
CA ALA A 649 10.03 30.39 14.69
C ALA A 649 9.36 29.07 14.26
N ASN A 650 9.09 28.19 15.23
CA ASN A 650 8.70 26.80 15.01
C ASN A 650 7.33 26.59 15.69
N PRO A 651 6.20 26.99 15.05
CA PRO A 651 4.87 27.01 15.68
C PRO A 651 4.27 25.62 15.95
N ASN A 652 5.09 24.57 15.93
CA ASN A 652 4.62 23.20 15.77
C ASN A 652 4.14 22.59 17.09
N THR A 653 3.22 21.65 16.95
CA THR A 653 2.57 20.94 18.05
C THR A 653 2.85 19.44 17.95
N LEU A 654 3.10 18.80 19.07
CA LEU A 654 3.09 17.34 19.18
C LEU A 654 1.92 16.92 20.05
N THR A 655 1.16 15.93 19.61
CA THR A 655 0.15 15.27 20.42
C THR A 655 0.44 13.78 20.51
N LEU A 656 0.63 13.23 21.71
CA LEU A 656 0.71 11.79 21.98
C LEU A 656 -0.56 11.34 22.69
N GLU A 657 -1.25 10.32 22.17
CA GLU A 657 -2.48 9.79 22.76
C GLU A 657 -2.43 8.26 22.87
N ASN A 658 -2.72 7.69 24.05
CA ASN A 658 -2.75 6.23 24.26
C ASN A 658 -1.42 5.54 23.92
N VAL A 659 -0.31 6.00 24.49
CA VAL A 659 1.03 5.44 24.22
C VAL A 659 1.61 4.84 25.49
N GLU A 660 2.10 3.60 25.43
CA GLU A 660 2.85 2.95 26.50
C GLU A 660 4.34 2.91 26.15
N ILE A 661 5.17 3.33 27.10
CA ILE A 661 6.61 3.46 26.99
C ILE A 661 7.24 2.67 28.14
N ARG A 662 8.22 1.80 27.84
CA ARG A 662 8.90 0.98 28.85
C ARG A 662 10.42 1.04 28.75
N ASN A 663 11.09 0.93 29.90
CA ASN A 663 12.53 0.67 30.03
C ASN A 663 13.40 1.63 29.20
N CYS A 664 13.08 2.93 29.23
CA CYS A 664 13.73 3.93 28.40
C CYS A 664 14.78 4.77 29.13
N GLY A 665 15.79 5.24 28.40
CA GLY A 665 16.89 6.07 28.90
C GLY A 665 16.36 7.39 29.44
N ASN A 666 15.84 8.27 28.59
CA ASN A 666 15.14 9.49 29.00
C ASN A 666 13.75 9.55 28.38
N LEU A 667 12.74 9.94 29.16
CA LEU A 667 11.37 10.06 28.66
C LEU A 667 11.18 11.26 27.72
N PHE A 668 11.91 12.36 27.92
CA PHE A 668 11.99 13.48 26.96
C PHE A 668 13.18 14.37 27.29
N ASN A 669 13.78 14.95 26.26
CA ASN A 669 14.83 15.96 26.33
C ASN A 669 14.44 17.09 25.38
N ILE A 670 13.70 18.09 25.89
CA ILE A 670 13.12 19.17 25.07
C ILE A 670 13.88 20.46 25.33
N ILE A 671 14.34 21.13 24.28
CA ILE A 671 15.06 22.40 24.33
C ILE A 671 14.43 23.32 23.28
N GLY A 672 13.91 24.50 23.65
CA GLY A 672 13.20 25.35 22.68
C GLY A 672 12.82 26.76 23.12
N ASP A 673 12.51 27.61 22.14
CA ASP A 673 12.13 29.02 22.32
C ASP A 673 10.63 29.24 22.60
N ASP A 674 10.21 30.49 22.71
CA ASP A 674 8.86 30.98 23.04
C ASP A 674 7.85 30.98 21.87
N THR A 675 8.27 30.59 20.67
CA THR A 675 7.42 30.59 19.47
C THR A 675 6.68 29.28 19.22
N ALA A 676 6.96 28.24 20.01
CA ALA A 676 6.45 26.89 19.76
C ALA A 676 5.02 26.63 20.28
N GLY A 677 4.30 25.78 19.54
CA GLY A 677 2.98 25.29 19.91
C GLY A 677 3.02 24.32 21.11
N PRO A 678 1.86 23.98 21.71
CA PRO A 678 1.83 23.09 22.86
C PRO A 678 2.27 21.66 22.53
N LEU A 679 3.00 21.04 23.46
CA LEU A 679 3.14 19.58 23.53
C LEU A 679 1.99 19.02 24.36
N VAL A 680 1.23 18.08 23.79
CA VAL A 680 0.01 17.52 24.38
C VAL A 680 0.20 16.02 24.60
N PHE A 681 0.11 15.56 25.85
CA PHE A 681 0.16 14.14 26.19
C PHE A 681 -1.19 13.72 26.73
N ARG A 682 -1.78 12.64 26.21
CA ARG A 682 -3.06 12.09 26.67
C ARG A 682 -2.99 10.59 26.88
N ASN A 683 -3.29 10.12 28.09
CA ASN A 683 -3.23 8.68 28.42
C ASN A 683 -1.88 8.05 28.02
N VAL A 684 -0.79 8.65 28.47
CA VAL A 684 0.58 8.18 28.20
C VAL A 684 1.13 7.51 29.45
N ARG A 685 1.58 6.26 29.33
CA ARG A 685 2.10 5.46 30.44
C ARG A 685 3.60 5.22 30.25
N ALA A 686 4.42 5.58 31.23
CA ALA A 686 5.88 5.39 31.21
C ALA A 686 6.35 4.50 32.37
N ILE A 687 6.96 3.35 32.08
CA ILE A 687 7.35 2.35 33.09
C ILE A 687 8.85 2.09 32.99
N GLY A 688 9.59 2.14 34.09
CA GLY A 688 11.04 1.86 34.10
C GLY A 688 11.89 2.84 33.28
N CYS A 689 11.40 4.05 33.02
CA CYS A 689 12.06 5.08 32.22
C CYS A 689 12.82 6.12 33.07
N LYS A 690 14.06 6.51 32.74
CA LYS A 690 14.77 7.55 33.52
C LYS A 690 14.36 8.98 33.10
N ALA A 691 14.84 9.96 33.87
CA ALA A 691 14.47 11.39 33.90
C ALA A 691 14.06 12.06 32.56
N GLY A 692 13.22 13.09 32.66
CA GLY A 692 12.86 13.99 31.57
C GLY A 692 13.36 15.42 31.81
N VAL A 693 14.04 16.01 30.84
CA VAL A 693 14.57 17.38 30.91
C VAL A 693 13.81 18.29 29.95
N VAL A 694 13.37 19.45 30.43
CA VAL A 694 12.73 20.49 29.63
C VAL A 694 13.44 21.84 29.82
N SER A 695 14.16 22.27 28.81
CA SER A 695 14.97 23.48 28.76
C SER A 695 14.41 24.49 27.76
N GLY A 696 13.32 25.20 28.08
CA GLY A 696 12.74 26.16 27.13
C GLY A 696 11.40 26.80 27.54
N SER A 697 10.92 27.78 26.77
CA SER A 697 9.70 28.57 27.04
C SER A 697 8.37 27.93 26.62
N ARG A 698 8.35 26.64 26.26
CA ARG A 698 7.17 26.01 25.63
C ARG A 698 5.98 25.83 26.60
N LYS A 699 4.77 25.77 26.03
CA LYS A 699 3.55 25.33 26.74
C LYS A 699 3.48 23.80 26.71
N HIS A 700 3.25 23.17 27.85
CA HIS A 700 3.09 21.73 27.98
C HIS A 700 1.70 21.44 28.56
N ILE A 701 0.97 20.54 27.94
CA ILE A 701 -0.36 20.10 28.36
C ILE A 701 -0.31 18.59 28.52
N TRP A 702 -0.68 18.11 29.70
CA TRP A 702 -0.74 16.69 30.03
C TRP A 702 -2.13 16.38 30.56
N HIS A 703 -2.91 15.61 29.80
CA HIS A 703 -4.28 15.25 30.11
C HIS A 703 -4.44 13.72 30.19
N GLY A 704 -4.37 13.15 31.39
CA GLY A 704 -4.82 11.79 31.67
C GLY A 704 -3.72 10.72 31.74
N GLY A 705 -3.82 9.88 32.78
CA GLY A 705 -3.76 8.41 32.76
C GLY A 705 -2.42 7.73 32.50
N GLY A 706 -1.76 7.27 33.57
CA GLY A 706 -0.68 6.28 33.48
C GLY A 706 0.27 6.33 34.65
N ASN A 707 0.37 5.23 35.41
CA ASN A 707 1.41 5.02 36.42
C ASN A 707 2.78 5.29 35.81
N VAL A 708 3.46 6.33 36.29
CA VAL A 708 4.90 6.49 36.09
C VAL A 708 5.61 5.65 37.14
N ASP A 709 5.76 4.36 36.86
CA ASP A 709 6.48 3.40 37.72
C ASP A 709 7.94 3.36 37.31
N SER A 710 8.72 4.36 37.73
CA SER A 710 10.15 4.44 37.44
C SER A 710 10.95 4.76 38.69
N THR A 711 12.09 4.07 38.87
CA THR A 711 12.99 4.17 40.02
C THR A 711 13.77 5.49 40.12
N ASP A 712 13.83 6.31 39.06
CA ASP A 712 14.59 7.58 39.01
C ASP A 712 14.03 8.58 37.95
N LEU A 713 12.74 8.94 38.02
CA LEU A 713 12.15 9.91 37.08
C LEU A 713 12.18 11.34 37.66
N GLY A 714 13.18 12.13 37.26
CA GLY A 714 13.23 13.58 37.54
C GLY A 714 12.70 14.41 36.37
N PHE A 715 11.73 15.29 36.62
CA PHE A 715 11.38 16.42 35.74
C PHE A 715 12.27 17.62 36.08
N ARG A 716 13.21 17.99 35.21
CA ARG A 716 14.03 19.20 35.38
C ARG A 716 13.64 20.28 34.38
N PHE A 717 13.27 21.45 34.89
CA PHE A 717 12.94 22.63 34.09
C PHE A 717 14.08 23.65 34.13
N GLN A 718 14.68 23.95 32.98
CA GLN A 718 15.76 24.93 32.85
C GLN A 718 15.30 26.15 32.05
N ALA A 719 15.37 27.34 32.64
CA ALA A 719 15.06 28.61 31.99
C ALA A 719 16.34 29.42 31.76
N SER A 720 16.48 29.99 30.57
CA SER A 720 17.59 30.89 30.24
C SER A 720 17.28 32.36 30.54
N ALA A 721 16.00 32.75 30.73
CA ALA A 721 15.58 34.13 31.01
C ALA A 721 14.26 34.25 31.84
N ASN A 722 14.08 35.39 32.51
CA ASN A 722 12.96 35.72 33.42
C ASN A 722 11.58 35.95 32.76
N ASN A 723 11.54 36.13 31.44
CA ASN A 723 10.33 36.49 30.68
C ASN A 723 9.69 35.31 29.93
N GLN A 724 10.25 34.11 30.09
CA GLN A 724 9.76 32.89 29.46
C GLN A 724 8.58 32.32 30.26
N THR A 725 7.35 32.73 29.93
CA THR A 725 6.13 32.20 30.57
C THR A 725 5.91 30.73 30.19
N ARG A 726 5.80 29.83 31.17
CA ARG A 726 5.55 28.40 30.97
C ARG A 726 4.16 28.03 31.49
N ASN A 727 3.32 27.44 30.65
CA ASN A 727 2.06 26.82 31.12
C ASN A 727 2.25 25.33 31.11
N ILE A 728 2.24 24.72 32.30
CA ILE A 728 2.23 23.28 32.48
C ILE A 728 0.90 22.90 33.12
N ASP A 729 0.03 22.24 32.34
CA ASP A 729 -1.26 21.73 32.81
C ASP A 729 -1.14 20.21 32.98
N TRP A 730 -1.16 19.70 34.21
CA TRP A 730 -0.99 18.29 34.59
C TRP A 730 -2.28 17.70 35.17
N ARG A 731 -3.16 17.16 34.34
CA ARG A 731 -4.38 16.51 34.81
C ARG A 731 -4.15 15.00 34.91
N ASP A 732 -4.29 14.46 36.12
CA ASP A 732 -4.27 13.01 36.43
C ASP A 732 -2.92 12.27 36.23
N LEU A 733 -1.82 12.80 36.76
CA LEU A 733 -0.49 12.14 36.75
C LEU A 733 -0.23 11.38 38.08
N ASP A 734 -0.03 10.06 38.02
CA ASP A 734 0.21 9.20 39.18
C ASP A 734 1.62 8.60 39.14
N PHE A 735 2.48 8.95 40.10
CA PHE A 735 3.85 8.45 40.21
C PHE A 735 3.87 7.19 41.07
N THR A 736 3.34 6.06 40.58
CA THR A 736 3.37 4.81 41.35
C THR A 736 4.59 3.97 40.99
N GLY A 737 5.76 4.37 41.48
CA GLY A 737 6.94 3.52 41.41
C GLY A 737 7.72 3.52 42.70
N SER A 738 8.54 2.48 42.90
CA SER A 738 9.33 2.26 44.13
C SER A 738 10.51 3.23 44.30
N ALA A 739 10.34 4.50 43.92
CA ALA A 739 11.44 5.42 43.63
C ALA A 739 11.56 6.52 44.67
N LEU A 740 12.56 6.39 45.52
CA LEU A 740 12.98 7.38 46.50
C LEU A 740 13.53 8.69 45.87
N ARG A 741 13.44 8.92 44.55
CA ARG A 741 14.16 10.00 43.83
C ARG A 741 13.43 10.61 42.61
N ASN A 742 12.10 10.55 42.53
CA ASN A 742 11.41 11.42 41.57
C ASN A 742 11.65 12.89 41.99
N GLN A 743 11.92 13.80 41.05
CA GLN A 743 12.32 15.19 41.39
C GLN A 743 11.66 16.19 40.45
N VAL A 744 11.06 17.27 40.97
CA VAL A 744 10.64 18.44 40.17
C VAL A 744 11.53 19.62 40.55
N GLY A 745 12.36 20.12 39.63
CA GLY A 745 13.33 21.19 39.91
C GLY A 745 13.33 22.32 38.88
N ALA A 746 13.51 23.56 39.33
CA ALA A 746 13.64 24.76 38.48
C ALA A 746 15.05 25.38 38.60
N LEU A 747 15.72 25.58 37.46
CA LEU A 747 16.99 26.30 37.41
C LEU A 747 16.72 27.78 37.10
N THR A 748 16.59 28.57 38.17
CA THR A 748 17.00 29.99 38.30
C THR A 748 16.05 31.18 37.99
N TYR A 749 14.86 31.09 37.36
CA TYR A 749 14.13 32.32 36.95
C TYR A 749 12.57 32.24 36.95
N THR A 750 11.90 33.40 37.01
CA THR A 750 10.43 33.64 37.20
C THR A 750 9.55 33.27 35.99
N GLY A 751 8.24 33.01 36.19
CA GLY A 751 7.25 32.84 35.09
C GLY A 751 6.65 31.43 34.86
N PHE A 752 6.40 30.64 35.90
CA PHE A 752 5.87 29.26 35.80
C PHE A 752 4.34 29.22 36.08
N LYS A 753 3.53 28.37 35.45
CA LYS A 753 2.14 28.08 35.88
C LYS A 753 1.92 26.57 35.94
N LEU A 754 1.51 26.06 37.10
CA LEU A 754 1.24 24.64 37.34
C LEU A 754 -0.22 24.44 37.76
N LYS A 755 -1.00 23.77 36.92
CA LYS A 755 -2.40 23.41 37.19
C LYS A 755 -2.51 21.89 37.19
N GLY A 756 -3.17 21.25 38.16
CA GLY A 756 -3.23 19.78 38.16
C GLY A 756 -3.16 19.02 39.49
N ARG A 757 -3.32 17.68 39.42
CA ARG A 757 -3.18 16.77 40.57
C ARG A 757 -1.89 15.94 40.46
N MET A 758 -1.07 15.98 41.50
CA MET A 758 0.16 15.19 41.68
C MET A 758 0.01 14.24 42.89
N ILE A 759 0.28 12.95 42.71
CA ILE A 759 0.16 11.96 43.78
C ILE A 759 1.48 11.15 43.89
N ARG A 760 1.99 10.92 45.10
CA ARG A 760 3.15 10.05 45.42
C ARG A 760 4.50 10.42 44.76
N CYS A 761 4.80 11.72 44.65
CA CYS A 761 6.07 12.22 44.09
C CYS A 761 7.10 12.57 45.19
N ALA A 762 8.40 12.46 44.91
CA ALA A 762 9.43 13.09 45.75
C ALA A 762 9.74 14.51 45.21
N VAL A 763 9.97 15.48 46.09
CA VAL A 763 10.24 16.88 45.70
C VAL A 763 11.60 17.27 46.27
N SER A 764 12.61 17.35 45.41
CA SER A 764 13.96 17.79 45.81
C SER A 764 14.17 19.28 45.53
N ALA A 765 14.60 20.02 46.55
CA ALA A 765 15.02 21.43 46.52
C ALA A 765 13.92 22.48 46.26
N PHE A 766 13.33 23.00 47.35
CA PHE A 766 12.44 24.18 47.35
C PHE A 766 13.17 25.53 47.26
N ASN A 767 14.51 25.56 47.38
CA ASN A 767 15.30 26.80 47.46
C ASN A 767 15.24 27.72 46.23
N ARG A 768 14.65 27.25 45.13
CA ARG A 768 14.54 27.98 43.85
C ARG A 768 13.12 27.93 43.26
N TRP A 769 12.14 27.49 44.05
CA TRP A 769 10.74 27.44 43.65
C TRP A 769 10.14 28.86 43.73
N PRO A 770 9.46 29.36 42.68
CA PRO A 770 8.91 30.72 42.65
C PRO A 770 7.63 30.82 43.50
N LEU A 771 7.74 30.66 44.82
CA LEU A 771 6.61 30.76 45.75
C LEU A 771 6.21 32.22 46.05
N ALA A 772 7.09 33.18 45.74
CA ALA A 772 6.84 34.62 45.83
C ALA A 772 6.53 35.28 44.46
N ASP A 773 6.50 34.51 43.37
CA ASP A 773 6.21 35.04 42.04
C ASP A 773 4.69 35.10 41.83
N ALA A 774 4.16 36.34 41.77
CA ALA A 774 2.74 36.60 41.53
C ALA A 774 2.23 36.04 40.19
N ASN A 775 3.12 35.63 39.29
CA ASN A 775 2.75 35.05 38.00
C ASN A 775 2.53 33.53 38.05
N VAL A 776 2.77 32.88 39.19
CA VAL A 776 2.57 31.44 39.36
C VAL A 776 1.22 31.14 39.99
N ASP A 777 0.32 30.61 39.15
CA ASP A 777 -1.02 30.19 39.55
C ASP A 777 -0.99 28.74 40.04
N TYR A 778 -1.24 28.54 41.34
CA TYR A 778 -1.35 27.24 42.02
C TYR A 778 -2.80 26.92 42.44
N THR A 779 -3.79 27.70 42.00
CA THR A 779 -5.19 27.59 42.48
C THR A 779 -5.83 26.23 42.19
N GLU A 780 -5.33 25.53 41.18
CA GLU A 780 -5.83 24.24 40.71
C GLU A 780 -4.83 23.09 40.99
N CYS A 781 -3.88 23.26 41.91
CA CYS A 781 -2.89 22.24 42.25
C CYS A 781 -3.31 21.38 43.47
N GLU A 782 -3.35 20.06 43.33
CA GLU A 782 -3.56 19.08 44.43
C GLU A 782 -2.30 18.19 44.56
N ILE A 783 -1.70 18.12 45.75
CA ILE A 783 -0.49 17.31 46.02
C ILE A 783 -0.78 16.34 47.17
N THR A 784 -0.69 15.02 46.96
CA THR A 784 -0.99 14.01 47.99
C THR A 784 0.04 12.87 48.03
N GLY A 785 0.47 12.45 49.22
CA GLY A 785 1.36 11.29 49.40
C GLY A 785 2.82 11.52 48.97
N CYS A 786 3.25 12.77 48.84
CA CYS A 786 4.61 13.14 48.43
C CYS A 786 5.56 13.28 49.65
N THR A 787 6.83 12.87 49.52
CA THR A 787 7.87 13.01 50.57
C THR A 787 8.94 14.03 50.15
N PRO A 788 9.25 15.05 50.99
CA PRO A 788 10.36 15.98 50.73
C PRO A 788 11.71 15.29 50.97
N ASP A 789 12.64 15.40 50.02
CA ASP A 789 13.89 14.62 50.02
C ASP A 789 15.08 15.38 50.66
N THR A 790 14.96 16.70 50.86
CA THR A 790 15.82 17.57 51.71
C THR A 790 15.42 19.04 51.50
N GLU A 791 15.10 19.78 52.56
CA GLU A 791 14.69 21.18 52.46
C GLU A 791 15.85 22.14 52.73
N THR A 792 16.18 22.95 51.73
CA THR A 792 16.80 24.26 51.95
C THR A 792 15.92 25.26 51.20
N GLY A 793 15.49 26.34 51.84
CA GLY A 793 14.47 27.29 51.35
C GLY A 793 14.54 28.63 52.07
N THR A 794 14.07 29.72 51.46
CA THR A 794 13.80 30.97 52.21
C THR A 794 12.57 30.77 53.11
N SER A 795 12.51 31.50 54.24
CA SER A 795 11.46 31.38 55.26
C SER A 795 10.03 31.57 54.71
N GLU A 796 9.86 32.43 53.71
CA GLU A 796 8.58 32.79 53.12
C GLU A 796 8.03 31.68 52.20
N ALA A 797 8.94 31.02 51.47
CA ALA A 797 8.67 29.88 50.60
C ALA A 797 8.16 28.68 51.41
N MET A 798 8.85 28.32 52.48
CA MET A 798 8.46 27.18 53.31
C MET A 798 7.15 27.42 54.09
N GLY A 799 6.92 28.66 54.54
CA GLY A 799 5.66 29.03 55.19
C GLY A 799 4.44 28.98 54.26
N ALA A 800 4.59 29.33 52.98
CA ALA A 800 3.50 29.26 52.00
C ALA A 800 3.13 27.81 51.64
N PHE A 801 4.14 26.94 51.53
CA PHE A 801 3.95 25.50 51.28
C PHE A 801 3.19 24.83 52.43
N ALA A 802 3.66 24.98 53.67
CA ALA A 802 3.00 24.41 54.86
C ALA A 802 1.55 24.88 55.01
N ARG A 803 1.27 26.17 54.78
CA ARG A 803 -0.09 26.75 54.84
C ARG A 803 -1.07 26.17 53.81
N ARG A 804 -0.59 25.59 52.70
CA ARG A 804 -1.42 25.06 51.61
C ARG A 804 -1.52 23.53 51.66
N TYR A 805 -0.45 22.84 52.04
CA TYR A 805 -0.42 21.40 52.30
C TYR A 805 -1.37 21.00 53.45
N VAL A 806 -1.44 21.82 54.50
CA VAL A 806 -2.33 21.61 55.66
C VAL A 806 -3.81 21.90 55.35
N ARG A 807 -4.11 22.77 54.38
CA ARG A 807 -5.51 23.14 54.05
C ARG A 807 -6.25 22.13 53.15
N GLN A 808 -5.54 21.25 52.45
CA GLN A 808 -6.15 20.32 51.48
C GLN A 808 -6.35 18.88 51.99
N ALA A 809 -5.73 18.50 53.12
CA ALA A 809 -5.85 17.16 53.67
C ALA A 809 -7.19 16.98 54.43
N GLY A 810 -8.27 16.67 53.69
CA GLY A 810 -9.57 16.27 54.24
C GLY A 810 -9.59 14.90 54.94
N GLY A 811 -8.44 14.24 55.06
CA GLY A 811 -8.21 13.06 55.88
C GLY A 811 -6.80 13.15 56.43
N GLY A 812 -6.65 13.04 57.75
CA GLY A 812 -5.44 13.40 58.50
C GLY A 812 -4.15 12.94 57.83
N ALA A 813 -3.34 13.90 57.40
CA ALA A 813 -1.93 13.68 57.09
C ALA A 813 -1.14 13.79 58.39
N VAL A 814 -0.36 12.75 58.71
CA VAL A 814 0.63 12.78 59.79
C VAL A 814 1.91 13.39 59.22
N MET A 815 2.32 14.53 59.78
CA MET A 815 3.64 15.12 59.54
C MET A 815 4.58 14.53 60.61
N ASP A 816 5.49 13.64 60.22
CA ASP A 816 6.38 12.95 61.17
C ASP A 816 7.42 13.88 61.83
N GLU A 817 7.72 15.04 61.24
CA GLU A 817 8.59 16.04 61.89
C GLU A 817 8.37 17.45 61.32
N VAL A 818 8.03 18.41 62.19
CA VAL A 818 7.98 19.84 61.82
C VAL A 818 9.23 20.52 62.39
N ARG A 819 10.29 20.62 61.59
CA ARG A 819 11.46 21.44 61.92
C ARG A 819 11.31 22.80 61.24
N ASN A 820 11.32 23.87 62.04
CA ASN A 820 11.27 25.23 61.51
C ASN A 820 12.68 25.68 61.04
N PRO A 821 12.85 26.06 59.77
CA PRO A 821 14.16 26.28 59.16
C PRO A 821 14.88 27.55 59.63
N CYS A 822 14.28 28.41 60.47
CA CYS A 822 14.96 29.60 60.96
C CYS A 822 14.63 29.99 62.41
N ALA A 823 15.65 30.51 63.09
CA ALA A 823 15.52 31.32 64.29
C ALA A 823 14.46 32.43 64.14
N ASN A 824 13.48 32.48 65.05
CA ASN A 824 12.42 33.50 65.16
C ASN A 824 11.18 33.37 64.27
N ALA A 825 11.00 32.28 63.51
CA ALA A 825 9.71 32.03 62.84
C ALA A 825 8.66 31.46 63.82
N VAL A 826 7.43 31.93 63.68
CA VAL A 826 6.27 31.53 64.48
C VAL A 826 5.32 30.72 63.59
N LEU A 827 5.01 29.48 63.96
CA LEU A 827 4.04 28.62 63.27
C LEU A 827 2.70 28.65 64.02
N GLU A 828 1.64 29.10 63.35
CA GLU A 828 0.29 29.12 63.89
C GLU A 828 -0.56 27.99 63.31
N VAL A 829 -1.07 27.12 64.19
CA VAL A 829 -1.97 26.00 63.87
C VAL A 829 -3.35 26.33 64.41
N VAL A 830 -4.37 26.39 63.54
CA VAL A 830 -5.75 26.71 63.96
C VAL A 830 -6.56 25.43 64.08
N ASN A 831 -7.16 25.18 65.23
CA ASN A 831 -8.01 23.99 65.44
C ASN A 831 -9.41 24.17 64.84
N ASN A 832 -10.21 23.09 64.86
CA ASN A 832 -11.58 23.09 64.32
C ASN A 832 -12.57 24.01 65.07
N ARG A 833 -12.16 24.60 66.21
CA ARG A 833 -12.93 25.61 66.98
C ARG A 833 -12.48 27.05 66.68
N GLY A 834 -11.44 27.24 65.87
CA GLY A 834 -10.86 28.55 65.56
C GLY A 834 -9.80 29.04 66.55
N ASP A 835 -9.39 28.21 67.51
CA ASP A 835 -8.32 28.56 68.45
C ASP A 835 -6.95 28.41 67.77
N VAL A 836 -6.04 29.36 68.01
CA VAL A 836 -4.71 29.41 67.40
C VAL A 836 -3.66 28.88 68.37
N MET A 837 -3.01 27.77 68.00
CA MET A 837 -1.83 27.22 68.66
C MET A 837 -0.56 27.80 68.03
N THR A 838 0.28 28.44 68.84
CA THR A 838 1.50 29.12 68.40
C THR A 838 2.74 28.30 68.78
N LEU A 839 3.53 27.90 67.77
CA LEU A 839 4.75 27.11 67.86
C LEU A 839 5.98 27.98 67.55
N GLU A 840 6.93 28.08 68.47
CA GLU A 840 8.14 28.93 68.35
C GLU A 840 9.42 28.22 68.83
N HIS A 841 10.59 28.73 68.44
CA HIS A 841 11.89 28.29 68.95
C HIS A 841 12.20 28.84 70.35
N ASN A 842 12.89 28.06 71.19
CA ASN A 842 13.52 28.55 72.44
C ASN A 842 14.96 29.04 72.24
N SER A 843 15.54 28.93 71.02
CA SER A 843 16.91 29.33 70.70
C SER A 843 17.03 29.80 69.24
N PRO A 844 17.88 30.79 68.92
CA PRO A 844 18.02 31.35 67.57
C PRO A 844 18.97 30.53 66.67
N THR A 845 18.95 29.21 66.75
CA THR A 845 19.81 28.31 65.95
C THR A 845 18.97 27.38 65.09
N ASP A 846 19.33 27.24 63.81
CA ASP A 846 18.62 26.40 62.85
C ASP A 846 18.58 24.92 63.29
N GLY A 847 17.46 24.24 63.05
CA GLY A 847 17.30 22.79 63.32
C GLY A 847 16.81 22.40 64.71
N VAL A 848 16.46 23.36 65.58
CA VAL A 848 15.88 23.11 66.92
C VAL A 848 14.36 22.78 66.82
N PRO A 849 13.81 21.90 67.67
CA PRO A 849 12.37 21.61 67.68
C PRO A 849 11.53 22.84 68.08
N LEU A 850 10.32 22.93 67.55
CA LEU A 850 9.34 23.95 67.92
C LEU A 850 8.67 23.65 69.27
N PHE A 851 8.37 24.69 70.05
CA PHE A 851 7.66 24.63 71.33
C PHE A 851 6.30 25.31 71.24
N ASN A 852 5.25 24.69 71.82
CA ASN A 852 3.96 25.36 71.99
C ASN A 852 4.06 26.45 73.06
N LYS A 853 4.00 27.71 72.63
CA LYS A 853 4.08 28.88 73.50
C LYS A 853 2.71 29.49 73.83
N SER A 854 1.71 29.19 73.01
CA SER A 854 0.34 29.67 73.19
C SER A 854 -0.38 29.04 74.39
N GLY A 855 0.08 27.86 74.85
CA GLY A 855 -0.61 27.08 75.88
C GLY A 855 -1.95 26.47 75.42
N VAL A 856 -2.31 26.65 74.14
CA VAL A 856 -3.51 26.07 73.53
C VAL A 856 -3.18 24.64 73.11
N ASN A 857 -3.86 23.67 73.71
CA ASN A 857 -3.80 22.26 73.31
C ASN A 857 -4.99 21.93 72.42
N ASP A 858 -4.76 21.14 71.37
CA ASP A 858 -5.87 20.65 70.55
C ASP A 858 -6.73 19.68 71.37
N THR A 859 -8.05 19.83 71.26
CA THR A 859 -9.01 18.89 71.85
C THR A 859 -9.88 18.44 70.70
N LEU A 860 -9.69 17.19 70.26
CA LEU A 860 -10.58 16.56 69.31
C LEU A 860 -11.94 16.25 69.97
N ALA A 861 -12.93 15.93 69.14
CA ALA A 861 -14.33 15.70 69.53
C ALA A 861 -14.55 14.59 70.58
N ASP A 862 -13.50 13.84 70.93
CA ASP A 862 -13.48 12.73 71.89
C ASP A 862 -12.90 13.10 73.27
N GLN A 863 -12.67 14.39 73.56
CA GLN A 863 -12.19 14.91 74.86
C GLN A 863 -10.82 14.42 75.33
N VAL A 864 -9.93 13.98 74.43
CA VAL A 864 -8.53 13.73 74.77
C VAL A 864 -7.71 15.00 74.50
N SER A 865 -7.12 15.58 75.55
CA SER A 865 -6.15 16.68 75.43
C SER A 865 -4.77 16.10 75.12
N ARG A 866 -4.19 16.39 73.95
CA ARG A 866 -2.78 16.06 73.67
C ARG A 866 -1.85 17.14 74.23
N THR A 867 -0.77 16.72 74.87
CA THR A 867 0.32 17.61 75.33
C THR A 867 1.57 17.28 74.52
N TYR A 868 2.07 18.22 73.73
CA TYR A 868 3.28 18.02 72.90
C TYR A 868 4.54 18.30 73.72
N ARG A 869 5.46 17.33 73.84
CA ARG A 869 6.76 17.51 74.52
C ARG A 869 7.84 16.62 73.88
N TYR A 870 8.91 17.21 73.37
CA TYR A 870 10.10 16.49 72.92
C TYR A 870 11.10 16.29 74.07
N ARG A 871 11.73 15.12 74.18
CA ARG A 871 12.80 14.80 75.15
C ARG A 871 14.10 14.42 74.44
N THR A 872 15.22 14.84 75.03
CA THR A 872 16.59 14.49 74.62
C THR A 872 16.91 13.02 74.93
N GLU A 873 17.98 12.50 74.30
CA GLU A 873 18.41 11.09 74.28
C GLU A 873 18.67 10.40 75.65
N THR A 874 18.54 11.08 76.79
CA THR A 874 18.88 10.50 78.11
C THR A 874 17.69 9.88 78.86
N GLU A 875 16.45 9.95 78.35
CA GLU A 875 15.25 9.43 79.06
C GLU A 875 14.56 8.23 78.38
N ALA A 876 15.28 7.44 77.59
CA ALA A 876 14.75 6.28 76.85
C ALA A 876 14.61 4.97 77.68
N ALA A 877 14.30 5.03 78.98
CA ALA A 877 14.32 3.84 79.84
C ALA A 877 13.00 3.43 80.50
N THR A 878 11.89 4.16 80.40
CA THR A 878 10.64 3.68 81.02
C THR A 878 9.39 4.42 80.51
N ALA A 879 8.35 3.64 80.20
CA ALA A 879 6.99 4.01 79.79
C ALA A 879 6.76 4.21 78.28
N GLY A 880 5.98 3.29 77.72
CA GLY A 880 5.49 3.33 76.34
C GLY A 880 4.35 4.32 76.14
N TYR A 881 3.96 4.37 74.86
CA TYR A 881 3.03 5.26 74.16
C TYR A 881 3.65 6.54 73.62
N TYR A 882 3.63 6.61 72.27
CA TYR A 882 3.99 7.74 71.43
C TYR A 882 2.70 8.28 70.80
N GLU A 883 2.54 9.60 70.75
CA GLU A 883 1.51 10.22 69.91
C GLU A 883 1.99 11.56 69.37
N VAL A 884 2.18 11.54 68.04
CA VAL A 884 2.88 12.44 67.12
C VAL A 884 4.37 12.56 67.39
#